data_AF-B9GS07-F1
#
_entry.id   AF-B9GS07-F1
#
_cell.length_a   1.000
_cell.length_b   1.000
_cell.length_c   1.000
_cell.angle_alpha   90.00
_cell.angle_beta   90.00
_cell.angle_gamma   90.00
#
_symmetry.space_group_name_H-M   'P 1'
#
loop_
_entity.id
_entity.type
_entity.pdbx_description
1 polymer ?
#
loop_
_entity_poly.entity_id
_entity_poly.type
_entity_poly.pdbx_seq_one_letter_code
_entity_poly.pdbx_strand_id
1 'polypeptide(L)'
;METSSVRCLINSISRFMHLVSCQTKKYMPIQKDYEIMVIMLKHLKPVLDEVDDYNISSDEILCRECEELDVAVNEAREFMEKWCPQMSRICSVQQSEALLKKIQSSALEICQVLCRLLQGSPTTSSLTIVQHCMQELQGLKHETITEIIEEALRGLKDDVVPCTDHLMKLIETLSLTSNQELLKESVAVEKERTNVHINKAEGYLYQIDQIVDLITQIRSWLLKVEHRDPKSGAPIPPYFRCPLSLELMLDPVIVASGQTYDRVSIQKWLDHGLTFCPRTRQTLSHTNLIPNYTVKAMIANWCEENNVRVSSHSDCNNHVLASSHHDLLHLDSFRNRCSLHRSNSTSRSSVEVGNGFEKQVIGVSSRLSGEEFNRYNVTGTESFEHPSQGHSYIHSRSESTSSAISSIEYVPPVSDEMLKLSTKHDNVNDLSGEVTSECPAASPSNNIKGSSPCSSGMQFHSPKTQVDMASNGSHNYSRTNSLQFSDSGSHDLTKTSQVKKLVEGLKSLSNEVQTKAAEELRLLAKHDMENRIIIGHSGAIRPLLSLLSSEVKLTQEHAVTALLNLSINEDNKAIIAEAGAIEPIIHVLRSGNNGAKENSAAALFSLSVLEEYKAKIGRSGAVKALVDLLSSGTLRGKKDAATTLFNLSIFHENKARIVQAGAVKYLVELMDPVTGMVDKAVALLANLSTIGEGRLAIAKAGGIPLLVEVVESGSQRGKENAASILMQLCLSSPKFCTLVLQEGAVPPLVALSQSGTPRAKEKAQQLLSHFRSQREASAGKGRS
;
A
#
# COMPACT_ATOMS: atom_id res chain seq x y z
N MET A 1 -31.81 -0.64 50.03
CA MET A 1 -32.44 0.50 49.33
C MET A 1 -31.75 0.60 47.99
N GLU A 2 -32.38 0.09 46.95
CA GLU A 2 -31.93 0.35 45.58
C GLU A 2 -32.24 1.82 45.27
N THR A 3 -31.31 2.50 44.61
CA THR A 3 -31.55 3.86 44.12
C THR A 3 -32.17 3.75 42.73
N SER A 4 -33.21 4.55 42.45
CA SER A 4 -33.79 4.63 41.12
C SER A 4 -32.69 4.99 40.11
N SER A 5 -32.69 4.33 38.94
CA SER A 5 -31.75 4.64 37.85
C SER A 5 -31.75 6.14 37.52
N VAL A 6 -32.95 6.74 37.46
CA VAL A 6 -33.21 8.18 37.35
C VAL A 6 -32.42 9.02 38.38
N ARG A 7 -32.40 8.62 39.66
CA ARG A 7 -31.68 9.34 40.72
C ARG A 7 -30.17 9.13 40.64
N CYS A 8 -29.67 8.04 40.06
CA CYS A 8 -28.25 7.89 39.74
C CYS A 8 -27.85 8.90 38.65
N LEU A 9 -28.59 8.90 37.54
CA LEU A 9 -28.42 9.81 36.41
C LEU A 9 -28.45 11.29 36.82
N ILE A 10 -29.42 11.72 37.63
CA ILE A 10 -29.51 13.11 38.15
C ILE A 10 -28.23 13.52 38.89
N ASN A 11 -27.61 12.61 39.66
CA ASN A 11 -26.36 12.87 40.36
C ASN A 11 -25.16 12.94 39.39
N SER A 12 -25.07 12.04 38.40
CA SER A 12 -24.03 12.06 37.38
C SER A 12 -24.08 13.33 36.52
N ILE A 13 -25.28 13.74 36.08
CA ILE A 13 -25.53 15.02 35.39
C ILE A 13 -25.04 16.20 36.24
N SER A 14 -25.38 16.22 37.53
CA SER A 14 -24.99 17.31 38.44
C SER A 14 -23.47 17.38 38.63
N ARG A 15 -22.79 16.24 38.74
CA ARG A 15 -21.32 16.15 38.81
C ARG A 15 -20.66 16.59 37.51
N PHE A 16 -21.20 16.19 36.35
CA PHE A 16 -20.71 16.58 35.03
C PHE A 16 -20.79 18.09 34.81
N MET A 17 -21.95 18.71 35.07
CA MET A 17 -22.13 20.16 34.93
C MET A 17 -21.17 20.95 35.84
N HIS A 18 -20.97 20.49 37.08
CA HIS A 18 -20.00 21.10 37.99
C HIS A 18 -18.57 21.02 37.42
N LEU A 19 -18.14 19.85 36.96
CA LEU A 19 -16.80 19.64 36.39
C LEU A 19 -16.54 20.54 35.17
N VAL A 20 -17.49 20.65 34.23
CA VAL A 20 -17.36 21.54 33.06
C VAL A 20 -17.17 22.98 33.51
N SER A 21 -17.96 23.46 34.48
CA SER A 21 -17.85 24.84 34.98
C SER A 21 -16.47 25.16 35.57
N CYS A 22 -15.82 24.18 36.20
CA CYS A 22 -14.47 24.32 36.76
C CYS A 22 -13.34 24.37 35.72
N GLN A 23 -13.53 23.80 34.52
CA GLN A 23 -12.45 23.63 33.51
C GLN A 23 -12.27 24.84 32.58
N THR A 24 -13.17 25.84 32.64
CA THR A 24 -13.35 27.02 31.75
C THR A 24 -12.15 27.97 31.55
N LYS A 25 -10.93 27.62 31.98
CA LYS A 25 -9.71 28.45 31.87
C LYS A 25 -8.62 27.88 30.97
N LYS A 26 -8.85 26.75 30.29
CA LYS A 26 -7.92 26.17 29.31
C LYS A 26 -8.52 26.26 27.91
N TYR A 27 -7.71 26.63 26.91
CA TYR A 27 -8.09 26.47 25.51
C TYR A 27 -8.10 24.96 25.19
N MET A 28 -9.31 24.40 25.01
CA MET A 28 -9.55 22.99 24.73
C MET A 28 -10.38 22.88 23.45
N PRO A 29 -9.95 22.08 22.44
CA PRO A 29 -10.72 21.92 21.19
C PRO A 29 -12.15 21.42 21.43
N ILE A 30 -12.33 20.58 22.44
CA ILE A 30 -13.60 19.95 22.81
C ILE A 30 -14.53 20.84 23.67
N GLN A 31 -14.09 22.05 24.04
CA GLN A 31 -14.83 22.92 24.98
C GLN A 31 -16.27 23.22 24.50
N LYS A 32 -16.42 23.48 23.20
CA LYS A 32 -17.72 23.78 22.56
C LYS A 32 -18.71 22.62 22.68
N ASP A 33 -18.24 21.39 22.47
CA ASP A 33 -19.09 20.19 22.59
C ASP A 33 -19.58 20.02 24.03
N TYR A 34 -18.68 20.17 25.00
CA TYR A 34 -19.02 20.05 26.43
C TYR A 34 -19.95 21.16 26.92
N GLU A 35 -19.85 22.37 26.38
CA GLU A 35 -20.84 23.43 26.62
C GLU A 35 -22.22 23.06 26.07
N ILE A 36 -22.31 22.44 24.88
CA ILE A 36 -23.57 21.95 24.32
C ILE A 36 -24.12 20.74 25.11
N MET A 37 -23.27 19.81 25.56
CA MET A 37 -23.67 18.73 26.48
C MET A 37 -24.30 19.31 27.75
N VAL A 38 -23.68 20.33 28.36
CA VAL A 38 -24.23 21.02 29.54
C VAL A 38 -25.55 21.73 29.22
N ILE A 39 -25.72 22.32 28.04
CA ILE A 39 -27.00 22.93 27.63
C ILE A 39 -28.09 21.84 27.49
N MET A 40 -27.82 20.70 26.87
CA MET A 40 -28.79 19.60 26.76
C MET A 40 -29.19 19.06 28.13
N LEU A 41 -28.22 18.75 28.98
CA LEU A 41 -28.47 18.17 30.30
C LEU A 41 -29.15 19.15 31.26
N LYS A 42 -28.98 20.47 31.08
CA LYS A 42 -29.75 21.50 31.80
C LYS A 42 -31.24 21.51 31.44
N HIS A 43 -31.60 21.21 30.19
CA HIS A 43 -33.01 21.09 29.78
C HIS A 43 -33.62 19.76 30.21
N LEU A 44 -32.82 18.68 30.25
CA LEU A 44 -33.31 17.35 30.66
C LEU A 44 -33.45 17.18 32.18
N LYS A 45 -32.53 17.74 32.99
CA LYS A 45 -32.53 17.49 34.45
C LYS A 45 -33.87 17.84 35.14
N PRO A 46 -34.54 18.99 34.88
CA PRO A 46 -35.83 19.29 35.51
C PRO A 46 -36.92 18.28 35.17
N VAL A 47 -36.89 17.69 33.96
CA VAL A 47 -37.80 16.62 33.55
C VAL A 47 -37.55 15.35 34.36
N LEU A 48 -36.29 14.98 34.59
CA LEU A 48 -35.92 13.83 35.41
C LEU A 48 -36.27 14.04 36.89
N ASP A 49 -36.12 15.27 37.40
CA ASP A 49 -36.49 15.64 38.76
C ASP A 49 -38.01 15.45 38.99
N GLU A 50 -38.87 15.94 38.10
CA GLU A 50 -40.33 15.68 38.16
C GLU A 50 -40.68 14.19 38.12
N VAL A 51 -39.95 13.40 37.31
CA VAL A 51 -40.21 11.96 37.11
C VAL A 51 -39.87 11.11 38.35
N ASP A 52 -38.83 11.49 39.09
CA ASP A 52 -38.45 10.86 40.36
C ASP A 52 -39.44 11.25 41.48
N ASP A 53 -39.94 12.49 41.49
CA ASP A 53 -40.99 12.96 42.42
C ASP A 53 -42.37 12.30 42.17
N TYR A 54 -42.74 12.05 40.91
CA TYR A 54 -43.98 11.34 40.56
C TYR A 54 -43.90 9.81 40.68
N ASN A 55 -42.74 9.26 41.07
CA ASN A 55 -42.49 7.82 41.22
C ASN A 55 -42.78 6.99 39.94
N ILE A 56 -42.60 7.61 38.77
CA ILE A 56 -42.75 6.99 37.43
C ILE A 56 -41.54 6.09 37.09
N SER A 57 -40.49 6.16 37.92
CA SER A 57 -39.22 5.41 37.89
C SER A 57 -39.32 3.88 38.04
N SER A 58 -40.49 3.29 37.78
CA SER A 58 -40.74 1.84 37.74
C SER A 58 -40.88 1.26 36.32
N ASP A 59 -40.88 2.11 35.29
CA ASP A 59 -40.93 1.66 33.88
C ASP A 59 -39.56 1.12 33.42
N GLU A 60 -39.55 -0.13 32.94
CA GLU A 60 -38.33 -0.87 32.55
C GLU A 60 -37.60 -0.21 31.35
N ILE A 61 -38.34 0.38 30.42
CA ILE A 61 -37.76 1.05 29.25
C ILE A 61 -37.12 2.38 29.70
N LEU A 62 -37.85 3.18 30.46
CA LEU A 62 -37.35 4.45 31.01
C LEU A 62 -36.09 4.25 31.86
N CYS A 63 -36.04 3.21 32.69
CA CYS A 63 -34.84 2.89 33.49
C CYS A 63 -33.64 2.53 32.62
N ARG A 64 -33.82 1.76 31.53
CA ARG A 64 -32.75 1.44 30.57
C ARG A 64 -32.23 2.69 29.86
N GLU A 65 -33.12 3.53 29.31
CA GLU A 65 -32.67 4.75 28.61
C GLU A 65 -31.93 5.71 29.58
N CYS A 66 -32.34 5.74 30.85
CA CYS A 66 -31.62 6.48 31.90
C CYS A 66 -30.24 5.88 32.22
N GLU A 67 -30.08 4.55 32.23
CA GLU A 67 -28.79 3.88 32.41
C GLU A 67 -27.85 4.13 31.23
N GLU A 68 -28.35 4.05 29.99
CA GLU A 68 -27.56 4.36 28.78
C GLU A 68 -27.07 5.80 28.77
N LEU A 69 -27.90 6.75 29.23
CA LEU A 69 -27.49 8.14 29.38
C LEU A 69 -26.52 8.35 30.55
N ASP A 70 -26.68 7.66 31.69
CA ASP A 70 -25.73 7.78 32.81
C ASP A 70 -24.33 7.33 32.39
N VAL A 71 -24.25 6.20 31.68
CA VAL A 71 -23.02 5.69 31.07
C VAL A 71 -22.42 6.72 30.12
N ALA A 72 -23.21 7.34 29.23
CA ALA A 72 -22.72 8.37 28.30
C ALA A 72 -22.19 9.63 29.04
N VAL A 73 -22.89 10.08 30.09
CA VAL A 73 -22.49 11.23 30.91
C VAL A 73 -21.22 10.92 31.73
N ASN A 74 -21.07 9.69 32.23
CA ASN A 74 -19.88 9.26 32.96
C ASN A 74 -18.66 9.02 32.03
N GLU A 75 -18.86 8.47 30.83
CA GLU A 75 -17.84 8.42 29.78
C GLU A 75 -17.33 9.83 29.44
N ALA A 76 -18.24 10.78 29.22
CA ALA A 76 -17.88 12.17 28.92
C ALA A 76 -17.20 12.87 30.11
N ARG A 77 -17.65 12.62 31.34
CA ARG A 77 -16.98 13.10 32.57
C ARG A 77 -15.53 12.60 32.62
N GLU A 78 -15.32 11.30 32.48
CA GLU A 78 -13.99 10.69 32.55
C GLU A 78 -13.07 11.11 31.40
N PHE A 79 -13.59 11.30 30.19
CA PHE A 79 -12.78 11.77 29.07
C PHE A 79 -12.21 13.18 29.35
N MET A 80 -13.03 14.09 29.90
CA MET A 80 -12.58 15.43 30.28
C MET A 80 -11.70 15.46 31.56
N GLU A 81 -11.83 14.49 32.48
CA GLU A 81 -10.88 14.31 33.60
C GLU A 81 -9.51 13.82 33.11
N LYS A 82 -9.46 12.99 32.07
CA LYS A 82 -8.24 12.39 31.50
C LYS A 82 -7.58 13.26 30.43
N TRP A 83 -8.30 14.20 29.83
CA TRP A 83 -7.82 15.03 28.71
C TRP A 83 -6.59 15.87 29.08
N CYS A 84 -5.57 15.86 28.22
CA CYS A 84 -4.40 16.73 28.38
C CYS A 84 -3.83 17.23 27.04
N PRO A 85 -3.05 18.31 27.01
CA PRO A 85 -2.45 18.88 25.79
C PRO A 85 -1.40 18.00 25.07
N GLN A 86 -1.23 16.74 25.48
CA GLN A 86 -0.41 15.73 24.79
C GLN A 86 -1.25 14.72 23.97
N MET A 87 -2.57 14.84 24.02
CA MET A 87 -3.51 14.06 23.21
C MET A 87 -3.78 14.75 21.87
N SER A 88 -4.18 13.98 20.86
CA SER A 88 -4.56 14.51 19.55
C SER A 88 -5.78 15.41 19.68
N ARG A 89 -5.73 16.59 19.07
CA ARG A 89 -6.90 17.46 18.93
C ARG A 89 -7.94 16.83 18.02
N ILE A 90 -7.53 16.18 16.92
CA ILE A 90 -8.45 15.54 15.97
C ILE A 90 -9.19 14.37 16.62
N CYS A 91 -8.49 13.41 17.23
CA CYS A 91 -9.11 12.30 17.93
C CYS A 91 -9.99 12.79 19.10
N SER A 92 -9.53 13.81 19.84
CA SER A 92 -10.31 14.36 20.96
C SER A 92 -11.67 14.90 20.51
N VAL A 93 -11.70 15.64 19.40
CA VAL A 93 -12.92 16.24 18.84
C VAL A 93 -13.86 15.16 18.29
N GLN A 94 -13.34 14.15 17.60
CA GLN A 94 -14.17 13.02 17.15
C GLN A 94 -14.77 12.25 18.34
N GLN A 95 -14.02 12.10 19.45
CA GLN A 95 -14.52 11.45 20.66
C GLN A 95 -15.58 12.31 21.39
N SER A 96 -15.39 13.63 21.51
CA SER A 96 -16.39 14.51 22.12
C SER A 96 -17.65 14.66 21.27
N GLU A 97 -17.55 14.72 19.95
CA GLU A 97 -18.72 14.75 19.06
C GLU A 97 -19.48 13.41 19.03
N ALA A 98 -18.80 12.27 19.19
CA ALA A 98 -19.46 10.97 19.36
C ALA A 98 -20.24 10.89 20.68
N LEU A 99 -19.63 11.35 21.78
CA LEU A 99 -20.30 11.46 23.09
C LEU A 99 -21.47 12.45 23.08
N LEU A 100 -21.32 13.58 22.37
CA LEU A 100 -22.36 14.59 22.18
C LEU A 100 -23.59 13.97 21.50
N LYS A 101 -23.38 13.23 20.40
CA LYS A 101 -24.44 12.52 19.67
C LYS A 101 -25.11 11.44 20.53
N LYS A 102 -24.34 10.65 21.30
CA LYS A 102 -24.86 9.64 22.25
C LYS A 102 -25.75 10.25 23.35
N ILE A 103 -25.28 11.34 23.96
CA ILE A 103 -26.05 12.08 24.98
C ILE A 103 -27.34 12.66 24.37
N GLN A 104 -27.27 13.24 23.15
CA GLN A 104 -28.45 13.78 22.47
C GLN A 104 -29.48 12.69 22.12
N SER A 105 -29.05 11.52 21.64
CA SER A 105 -29.97 10.43 21.30
C SER A 105 -30.69 9.87 22.52
N SER A 106 -29.97 9.55 23.60
CA SER A 106 -30.60 8.99 24.81
C SER A 106 -31.47 10.02 25.53
N ALA A 107 -31.09 11.30 25.54
CA ALA A 107 -31.94 12.37 26.06
C ALA A 107 -33.27 12.51 25.27
N LEU A 108 -33.21 12.42 23.93
CA LEU A 108 -34.41 12.45 23.08
C LEU A 108 -35.27 11.19 23.23
N GLU A 109 -34.68 10.01 23.43
CA GLU A 109 -35.45 8.78 23.63
C GLU A 109 -36.13 8.75 25.01
N ILE A 110 -35.45 9.18 26.08
CA ILE A 110 -36.07 9.42 27.40
C ILE A 110 -37.30 10.32 27.27
N CYS A 111 -37.20 11.46 26.59
CA CYS A 111 -38.35 12.34 26.40
C CYS A 111 -39.46 11.72 25.54
N GLN A 112 -39.14 10.87 24.56
CA GLN A 112 -40.14 10.12 23.79
C GLN A 112 -40.83 9.03 24.62
N VAL A 113 -40.12 8.35 25.53
CA VAL A 113 -40.70 7.40 26.50
C VAL A 113 -41.63 8.15 27.46
N LEU A 114 -41.18 9.26 28.04
CA LEU A 114 -41.99 10.09 28.94
C LEU A 114 -43.24 10.66 28.24
N CYS A 115 -43.13 11.13 27.00
CA CYS A 115 -44.30 11.54 26.21
C CYS A 115 -45.31 10.40 26.02
N ARG A 116 -44.87 9.15 25.82
CA ARG A 116 -45.75 7.97 25.71
C ARG A 116 -46.42 7.62 27.04
N LEU A 117 -45.68 7.66 28.15
CA LEU A 117 -46.20 7.37 29.49
C LEU A 117 -47.21 8.44 29.96
N LEU A 118 -46.88 9.72 29.77
CA LEU A 118 -47.73 10.84 30.22
C LEU A 118 -49.02 10.99 29.40
N GLN A 119 -49.08 10.51 28.15
CA GLN A 119 -50.30 10.48 27.34
C GLN A 119 -51.44 9.65 27.96
N GLY A 120 -51.14 8.74 28.90
CA GLY A 120 -52.14 8.00 29.67
C GLY A 120 -52.69 8.73 30.90
N SER A 121 -52.23 9.96 31.19
CA SER A 121 -52.47 10.67 32.46
C SER A 121 -53.13 12.05 32.26
N PRO A 122 -53.88 12.57 33.26
CA PRO A 122 -54.58 13.86 33.13
C PRO A 122 -53.70 15.10 33.38
N THR A 123 -52.41 14.94 33.70
CA THR A 123 -51.48 16.03 34.05
C THR A 123 -50.91 16.73 32.81
N THR A 124 -51.69 17.65 32.26
CA THR A 124 -51.35 18.43 31.06
C THR A 124 -50.10 19.29 31.19
N SER A 125 -49.69 19.67 32.41
CA SER A 125 -48.50 20.51 32.66
C SER A 125 -47.18 19.80 32.33
N SER A 126 -46.92 18.64 32.93
CA SER A 126 -45.63 17.96 32.74
C SER A 126 -45.43 17.50 31.30
N LEU A 127 -46.52 17.15 30.59
CA LEU A 127 -46.45 16.83 29.15
C LEU A 127 -45.94 18.01 28.31
N THR A 128 -46.32 19.27 28.60
CA THR A 128 -45.78 20.43 27.86
C THR A 128 -44.32 20.71 28.22
N ILE A 129 -43.89 20.40 29.44
CA ILE A 129 -42.48 20.53 29.87
C ILE A 129 -41.59 19.51 29.14
N VAL A 130 -42.02 18.24 29.01
CA VAL A 130 -41.31 17.24 28.19
C VAL A 130 -41.29 17.66 26.71
N GLN A 131 -42.41 18.13 26.16
CA GLN A 131 -42.47 18.58 24.76
C GLN A 131 -41.56 19.79 24.48
N HIS A 132 -41.48 20.75 25.41
CA HIS A 132 -40.52 21.87 25.31
C HIS A 132 -39.08 21.38 25.38
N CYS A 133 -38.78 20.43 26.27
CA CYS A 133 -37.44 19.82 26.36
C CYS A 133 -37.05 19.15 25.02
N MET A 134 -37.97 18.39 24.40
CA MET A 134 -37.74 17.79 23.08
C MET A 134 -37.47 18.82 21.99
N GLN A 135 -38.21 19.94 21.98
CA GLN A 135 -38.02 20.98 20.96
C GLN A 135 -36.66 21.67 21.07
N GLU A 136 -36.19 21.97 22.29
CA GLU A 136 -34.85 22.51 22.51
C GLU A 136 -33.75 21.49 22.13
N LEU A 137 -33.89 20.23 22.56
CA LEU A 137 -32.95 19.15 22.22
C LEU A 137 -32.86 18.87 20.70
N GLN A 138 -33.95 19.09 19.95
CA GLN A 138 -33.98 19.01 18.48
C GLN A 138 -33.51 20.30 17.78
N GLY A 139 -33.64 21.47 18.44
CA GLY A 139 -33.22 22.76 17.92
C GLY A 139 -31.70 22.99 17.93
N LEU A 140 -30.97 22.28 18.81
CA LEU A 140 -29.51 22.35 18.96
C LEU A 140 -28.76 21.76 17.77
N LYS A 141 -28.60 22.55 16.70
CA LYS A 141 -27.73 22.26 15.56
C LYS A 141 -26.27 22.55 15.90
N HIS A 142 -25.44 21.51 15.97
CA HIS A 142 -23.98 21.66 15.98
C HIS A 142 -23.40 21.55 14.57
N GLU A 143 -22.55 22.51 14.19
CA GLU A 143 -21.67 22.37 13.03
C GLU A 143 -20.50 21.46 13.42
N THR A 144 -20.50 20.22 12.93
CA THR A 144 -19.52 19.22 13.37
C THR A 144 -18.20 19.34 12.62
N ILE A 145 -17.10 19.26 13.38
CA ILE A 145 -15.74 19.24 12.84
C ILE A 145 -15.49 17.86 12.20
N THR A 146 -16.13 16.80 12.67
CA THR A 146 -16.10 15.48 12.01
C THR A 146 -16.65 15.54 10.58
N GLU A 147 -17.72 16.29 10.28
CA GLU A 147 -18.19 16.46 8.90
C GLU A 147 -17.14 17.16 8.01
N ILE A 148 -16.39 18.13 8.55
CA ILE A 148 -15.30 18.82 7.83
C ILE A 148 -14.11 17.87 7.60
N ILE A 149 -13.79 17.03 8.59
CA ILE A 149 -12.78 15.96 8.49
C ILE A 149 -13.19 14.94 7.42
N GLU A 150 -14.42 14.46 7.45
CA GLU A 150 -14.97 13.52 6.46
C GLU A 150 -15.04 14.15 5.06
N GLU A 151 -15.33 15.44 4.92
CA GLU A 151 -15.32 16.15 3.64
C GLU A 151 -13.92 16.26 3.03
N ALA A 152 -12.93 16.62 3.85
CA ALA A 152 -11.52 16.61 3.45
C ALA A 152 -11.06 15.20 3.04
N LEU A 153 -11.49 14.16 3.77
CA LEU A 153 -11.22 12.75 3.47
C LEU A 153 -12.01 12.20 2.28
N ARG A 154 -13.19 12.75 1.94
CA ARG A 154 -13.93 12.40 0.71
C ARG A 154 -13.18 12.89 -0.52
N GLY A 155 -12.80 14.17 -0.57
CA GLY A 155 -12.12 14.76 -1.73
C GLY A 155 -10.84 14.01 -2.13
N LEU A 156 -10.11 13.47 -1.14
CA LEU A 156 -8.94 12.64 -1.35
C LEU A 156 -9.22 11.33 -2.12
N LYS A 157 -10.38 10.70 -1.91
CA LYS A 157 -10.69 9.38 -2.51
C LYS A 157 -11.01 9.45 -4.00
N ASP A 158 -11.36 10.63 -4.50
CA ASP A 158 -11.73 10.88 -5.89
C ASP A 158 -10.56 11.41 -6.76
N ASP A 159 -9.33 11.38 -6.23
CA ASP A 159 -8.10 11.92 -6.86
C ASP A 159 -8.16 13.43 -7.16
N VAL A 160 -9.08 14.14 -6.50
CA VAL A 160 -9.26 15.59 -6.58
C VAL A 160 -8.45 16.27 -5.48
N VAL A 161 -7.79 17.39 -5.81
CA VAL A 161 -7.08 18.21 -4.80
C VAL A 161 -8.10 18.64 -3.72
N PRO A 162 -7.88 18.31 -2.43
CA PRO A 162 -8.82 18.67 -1.37
C PRO A 162 -9.11 20.17 -1.38
N CYS A 163 -10.39 20.53 -1.38
CA CYS A 163 -10.82 21.92 -1.52
C CYS A 163 -10.18 22.76 -0.41
N THR A 164 -9.35 23.73 -0.82
CA THR A 164 -8.40 24.46 0.04
C THR A 164 -9.04 25.07 1.26
N ASP A 165 -10.30 25.49 1.11
CA ASP A 165 -11.06 26.22 2.11
C ASP A 165 -11.44 25.31 3.30
N HIS A 166 -11.59 23.99 3.07
CA HIS A 166 -11.85 23.01 4.12
C HIS A 166 -10.58 22.70 4.93
N LEU A 167 -9.43 22.58 4.26
CA LEU A 167 -8.13 22.42 4.94
C LEU A 167 -7.80 23.67 5.77
N MET A 168 -8.01 24.87 5.23
CA MET A 168 -7.89 26.13 5.97
C MET A 168 -8.79 26.17 7.21
N LYS A 169 -10.09 25.92 7.04
CA LYS A 169 -11.07 25.90 8.14
C LYS A 169 -10.70 24.90 9.22
N LEU A 170 -10.18 23.72 8.86
CA LEU A 170 -9.73 22.70 9.79
C LEU A 170 -8.45 23.12 10.55
N ILE A 171 -7.46 23.71 9.86
CA ILE A 171 -6.23 24.24 10.47
C ILE A 171 -6.55 25.37 11.47
N GLU A 172 -7.43 26.30 11.10
CA GLU A 172 -7.89 27.40 11.95
C GLU A 172 -8.67 26.86 13.17
N THR A 173 -9.66 25.99 12.95
CA THR A 173 -10.54 25.48 14.02
C THR A 173 -9.77 24.65 15.06
N LEU A 174 -8.77 23.87 14.64
CA LEU A 174 -7.95 23.04 15.53
C LEU A 174 -6.70 23.77 16.06
N SER A 175 -6.50 25.05 15.72
CA SER A 175 -5.28 25.83 16.01
C SER A 175 -3.98 25.13 15.61
N LEU A 176 -3.95 24.47 14.45
CA LEU A 176 -2.76 23.81 13.88
C LEU A 176 -1.89 24.81 13.09
N THR A 177 -1.80 26.04 13.60
CA THR A 177 -1.34 27.25 12.91
C THR A 177 0.17 27.47 12.92
N SER A 178 0.96 26.43 13.21
CA SER A 178 2.40 26.41 13.00
C SER A 178 2.93 24.99 12.77
N ASN A 179 4.10 24.87 12.15
CA ASN A 179 4.80 23.60 11.97
C ASN A 179 5.13 22.90 13.31
N GLN A 180 5.31 23.67 14.40
CA GLN A 180 5.49 23.11 15.74
C GLN A 180 4.21 22.49 16.30
N GLU A 181 3.03 23.10 16.09
CA GLU A 181 1.75 22.52 16.51
C GLU A 181 1.42 21.26 15.70
N LEU A 182 1.70 21.26 14.39
CA LEU A 182 1.53 20.08 13.55
C LEU A 182 2.49 18.94 13.91
N LEU A 183 3.72 19.23 14.33
CA LEU A 183 4.64 18.22 14.87
C LEU A 183 4.11 17.63 16.19
N LYS A 184 3.57 18.45 17.11
CA LYS A 184 2.92 17.95 18.33
C LYS A 184 1.72 17.05 18.00
N GLU A 185 0.82 17.49 17.12
CA GLU A 185 -0.35 16.71 16.69
C GLU A 185 0.07 15.38 16.06
N SER A 186 1.09 15.40 15.19
CA SER A 186 1.62 14.18 14.54
C SER A 186 2.13 13.16 15.56
N VAL A 187 2.85 13.62 16.59
CA VAL A 187 3.37 12.76 17.69
C VAL A 187 2.23 12.23 18.56
N ALA A 188 1.21 13.05 18.83
CA ALA A 188 0.08 12.66 19.66
C ALA A 188 -0.79 11.57 19.00
N VAL A 189 -1.11 11.73 17.71
CA VAL A 189 -1.89 10.74 16.95
C VAL A 189 -1.13 9.41 16.82
N GLU A 190 0.17 9.44 16.53
CA GLU A 190 0.98 8.22 16.44
C GLU A 190 1.14 7.52 17.80
N LYS A 191 1.17 8.26 18.91
CA LYS A 191 1.09 7.71 20.27
C LYS A 191 -0.26 7.01 20.51
N GLU A 192 -1.38 7.64 20.16
CA GLU A 192 -2.71 7.05 20.27
C GLU A 192 -2.89 5.82 19.36
N ARG A 193 -2.32 5.84 18.14
CA ARG A 193 -2.21 4.68 17.25
C ARG A 193 -1.51 3.50 17.93
N THR A 194 -0.37 3.73 18.57
CA THR A 194 0.34 2.65 19.29
C THR A 194 -0.46 2.13 20.48
N ASN A 195 -1.17 2.98 21.21
CA ASN A 195 -2.06 2.56 22.30
C ASN A 195 -3.20 1.65 21.81
N VAL A 196 -3.85 1.99 20.68
CA VAL A 196 -4.89 1.14 20.07
C VAL A 196 -4.34 -0.20 19.60
N HIS A 197 -3.12 -0.22 19.07
CA HIS A 197 -2.45 -1.46 18.65
C HIS A 197 -2.09 -2.38 19.84
N ILE A 198 -1.65 -1.80 20.97
CA ILE A 198 -1.42 -2.53 22.23
C ILE A 198 -2.75 -3.08 22.80
N ASN A 199 -3.82 -2.27 22.77
CA ASN A 199 -5.12 -2.60 23.35
C ASN A 199 -6.02 -3.45 22.42
N LYS A 200 -5.57 -3.81 21.21
CA LYS A 200 -6.29 -4.66 20.23
C LYS A 200 -7.69 -4.18 19.84
N ALA A 201 -7.94 -2.88 19.87
CA ALA A 201 -9.24 -2.28 19.55
C ALA A 201 -9.39 -2.07 18.02
N GLU A 202 -9.44 -3.16 17.26
CA GLU A 202 -9.29 -3.19 15.78
C GLU A 202 -10.20 -2.20 15.02
N GLY A 203 -11.44 -1.99 15.48
CA GLY A 203 -12.40 -1.07 14.84
C GLY A 203 -11.97 0.40 14.85
N TYR A 204 -11.18 0.84 15.84
CA TYR A 204 -10.69 2.23 15.92
C TYR A 204 -9.41 2.46 15.11
N LEU A 205 -8.68 1.39 14.79
CA LEU A 205 -7.38 1.50 14.10
C LEU A 205 -7.52 2.11 12.70
N TYR A 206 -8.55 1.71 11.95
CA TYR A 206 -8.86 2.29 10.63
C TYR A 206 -9.31 3.77 10.68
N GLN A 207 -9.84 4.24 11.81
CA GLN A 207 -10.15 5.65 12.00
C GLN A 207 -8.87 6.46 12.22
N ILE A 208 -7.99 5.99 13.12
CA ILE A 208 -6.69 6.64 13.38
C ILE A 208 -5.79 6.64 12.14
N ASP A 209 -5.79 5.59 11.32
CA ASP A 209 -5.07 5.57 10.04
C ASP A 209 -5.48 6.75 9.13
N GLN A 210 -6.78 7.01 8.98
CA GLN A 210 -7.27 8.15 8.19
C GLN A 210 -6.84 9.51 8.79
N ILE A 211 -6.70 9.62 10.11
CA ILE A 211 -6.21 10.84 10.78
C ILE A 211 -4.73 11.07 10.50
N VAL A 212 -3.88 10.03 10.59
CA VAL A 212 -2.46 10.12 10.26
C VAL A 212 -2.26 10.54 8.80
N ASP A 213 -3.06 9.98 7.89
CA ASP A 213 -2.97 10.29 6.47
C ASP A 213 -3.52 11.70 6.17
N LEU A 214 -4.55 12.18 6.89
CA LEU A 214 -5.03 13.58 6.83
C LEU A 214 -3.96 14.59 7.30
N ILE A 215 -3.29 14.31 8.42
CA ILE A 215 -2.17 15.13 8.90
C ILE A 215 -1.03 15.15 7.88
N THR A 216 -0.74 14.01 7.25
CA THR A 216 0.26 13.90 6.18
C THR A 216 -0.11 14.78 4.97
N GLN A 217 -1.39 14.88 4.62
CA GLN A 217 -1.88 15.79 3.59
C GLN A 217 -1.81 17.26 3.98
N ILE A 218 -2.19 17.63 5.21
CA ILE A 218 -2.08 19.01 5.73
C ILE A 218 -0.63 19.49 5.65
N ARG A 219 0.32 18.63 6.06
CA ARG A 219 1.77 18.87 5.94
C ARG A 219 2.22 19.00 4.48
N SER A 220 1.73 18.14 3.59
CA SER A 220 2.00 18.19 2.14
C SER A 220 1.41 19.43 1.45
N TRP A 221 0.27 19.92 1.92
CA TRP A 221 -0.38 21.15 1.45
C TRP A 221 0.39 22.39 1.92
N LEU A 222 0.82 22.45 3.19
CA LEU A 222 1.67 23.53 3.69
C LEU A 222 3.01 23.62 2.94
N LEU A 223 3.66 22.49 2.64
CA LEU A 223 4.86 22.46 1.79
C LEU A 223 4.65 23.05 0.39
N LYS A 224 3.41 23.06 -0.13
CA LYS A 224 3.04 23.70 -1.41
C LYS A 224 2.75 25.20 -1.23
N VAL A 225 2.22 25.62 -0.08
CA VAL A 225 1.83 27.01 0.21
C VAL A 225 3.00 27.86 0.73
N GLU A 226 3.99 27.27 1.41
CA GLU A 226 5.21 27.93 1.92
C GLU A 226 6.21 28.37 0.83
N HIS A 227 5.75 29.20 -0.12
CA HIS A 227 6.60 29.83 -1.14
C HIS A 227 7.09 31.22 -0.71
N ARG A 228 7.88 31.25 0.39
CA ARG A 228 9.00 32.18 0.75
C ARG A 228 9.15 32.35 2.26
N ASP A 229 10.38 32.29 2.76
CA ASP A 229 10.76 32.90 4.04
C ASP A 229 10.74 34.45 3.90
N PRO A 230 10.08 35.20 4.81
CA PRO A 230 10.08 36.66 4.82
C PRO A 230 11.45 37.34 4.92
N LYS A 231 12.52 36.63 5.33
CA LYS A 231 13.85 37.23 5.61
C LYS A 231 14.90 36.99 4.52
N SER A 232 14.81 35.90 3.76
CA SER A 232 15.77 35.54 2.69
C SER A 232 15.14 35.48 1.29
N GLY A 233 13.83 35.25 1.17
CA GLY A 233 13.12 35.23 -0.11
C GLY A 233 13.43 34.06 -1.06
N ALA A 234 14.36 33.16 -0.70
CA ALA A 234 14.68 31.94 -1.44
C ALA A 234 13.88 30.72 -0.89
N PRO A 235 13.41 29.79 -1.74
CA PRO A 235 12.72 28.59 -1.26
C PRO A 235 13.73 27.54 -0.76
N ILE A 236 13.56 27.05 0.47
CA ILE A 236 14.39 25.98 1.04
C ILE A 236 14.18 24.67 0.23
N PRO A 237 15.24 24.09 -0.37
CA PRO A 237 15.15 22.84 -1.12
C PRO A 237 14.58 21.69 -0.28
N PRO A 238 13.72 20.81 -0.84
CA PRO A 238 13.05 19.74 -0.08
C PRO A 238 14.00 18.81 0.67
N TYR A 239 15.17 18.50 0.08
CA TYR A 239 16.19 17.62 0.66
C TYR A 239 17.01 18.25 1.81
N PHE A 240 16.81 19.55 2.09
CA PHE A 240 17.36 20.24 3.26
C PHE A 240 16.33 20.45 4.38
N ARG A 241 15.05 20.14 4.12
CA ARG A 241 13.98 20.20 5.12
C ARG A 241 13.95 18.93 5.97
N CYS A 242 13.71 19.09 7.26
CA CYS A 242 13.46 18.00 8.19
C CYS A 242 12.11 17.35 7.86
N PRO A 243 12.02 16.04 7.55
CA PRO A 243 10.72 15.42 7.25
C PRO A 243 9.74 15.43 8.45
N LEU A 244 10.23 15.67 9.67
CA LEU A 244 9.42 15.79 10.89
C LEU A 244 8.90 17.21 11.16
N SER A 245 9.74 18.25 11.10
CA SER A 245 9.33 19.64 11.39
C SER A 245 9.05 20.50 10.16
N LEU A 246 9.33 20.02 8.94
CA LEU A 246 9.23 20.75 7.66
C LEU A 246 10.21 21.94 7.49
N GLU A 247 10.86 22.35 8.58
CA GLU A 247 11.88 23.41 8.68
C GLU A 247 13.26 22.95 8.18
N LEU A 248 14.19 23.89 7.99
CA LEU A 248 15.59 23.61 7.63
C LEU A 248 16.29 22.77 8.72
N MET A 249 17.02 21.71 8.34
CA MET A 249 17.79 20.91 9.29
C MET A 249 19.04 21.68 9.78
N LEU A 250 19.10 21.99 11.08
CA LEU A 250 20.22 22.72 11.70
C LEU A 250 21.30 21.76 12.22
N ASP A 251 20.90 20.60 12.73
CA ASP A 251 21.80 19.46 12.97
C ASP A 251 21.23 18.18 12.35
N PRO A 252 21.48 17.93 11.05
CA PRO A 252 20.96 16.75 10.37
C PRO A 252 21.62 15.46 10.91
N VAL A 253 20.79 14.49 11.30
CA VAL A 253 21.17 13.19 11.84
C VAL A 253 20.43 12.05 11.12
N ILE A 254 21.09 10.90 11.00
CA ILE A 254 20.59 9.68 10.38
C ILE A 254 20.10 8.71 11.47
N VAL A 255 18.89 8.16 11.30
CA VAL A 255 18.35 7.07 12.12
C VAL A 255 18.64 5.69 11.51
N ALA A 256 18.36 4.60 12.23
CA ALA A 256 18.62 3.23 11.78
C ALA A 256 18.04 2.86 10.40
N SER A 257 16.96 3.52 9.96
CA SER A 257 16.35 3.31 8.64
C SER A 257 17.05 4.07 7.48
N GLY A 258 18.16 4.76 7.74
CA GLY A 258 18.90 5.57 6.76
C GLY A 258 18.31 6.96 6.47
N GLN A 259 17.14 7.28 7.02
CA GLN A 259 16.51 8.59 6.85
C GLN A 259 17.20 9.68 7.67
N THR A 260 17.29 10.89 7.12
CA THR A 260 17.88 12.07 7.80
C THR A 260 16.80 13.01 8.32
N TYR A 261 16.98 13.52 9.53
CA TYR A 261 16.11 14.46 10.23
C TYR A 261 16.93 15.53 10.97
N ASP A 262 16.33 16.64 11.37
CA ASP A 262 16.95 17.49 12.39
C ASP A 262 16.94 16.79 13.77
N ARG A 263 18.08 16.85 14.49
CA ARG A 263 18.25 16.19 15.79
C ARG A 263 17.15 16.55 16.78
N VAL A 264 16.79 17.82 16.93
CA VAL A 264 15.83 18.26 17.96
C VAL A 264 14.41 17.73 17.64
N SER A 265 14.11 17.54 16.36
CA SER A 265 12.83 16.98 15.91
C SER A 265 12.75 15.48 16.15
N ILE A 266 13.77 14.71 15.75
CA ILE A 266 13.77 13.25 15.88
C ILE A 266 14.05 12.77 17.31
N GLN A 267 14.82 13.54 18.11
CA GLN A 267 15.01 13.21 19.52
C GLN A 267 13.66 13.24 20.27
N LYS A 268 12.86 14.32 20.11
CA LYS A 268 11.52 14.41 20.69
C LYS A 268 10.62 13.23 20.32
N TRP A 269 10.68 12.77 19.07
CA TRP A 269 9.93 11.60 18.60
C TRP A 269 10.35 10.32 19.34
N LEU A 270 11.66 10.07 19.48
CA LEU A 270 12.20 8.93 20.22
C LEU A 270 11.93 9.02 21.73
N ASP A 271 11.96 10.23 22.31
CA ASP A 271 11.67 10.50 23.73
C ASP A 271 10.21 10.15 24.10
N HIS A 272 9.29 10.16 23.13
CA HIS A 272 7.90 9.73 23.30
C HIS A 272 7.72 8.19 23.14
N GLY A 273 8.81 7.44 22.98
CA GLY A 273 8.79 5.98 22.83
C GLY A 273 8.50 5.48 21.41
N LEU A 274 8.42 6.37 20.42
CA LEU A 274 8.09 6.03 19.03
C LEU A 274 9.32 5.43 18.32
N THR A 275 9.59 4.15 18.55
CA THR A 275 10.78 3.42 18.04
C THR A 275 10.71 3.04 16.54
N PHE A 276 9.94 3.77 15.74
CA PHE A 276 9.81 3.59 14.30
C PHE A 276 10.15 4.88 13.54
N CYS A 277 10.55 4.73 12.28
CA CYS A 277 10.93 5.83 11.40
C CYS A 277 9.70 6.65 11.00
N PRO A 278 9.65 7.97 11.27
CA PRO A 278 8.49 8.81 10.93
C PRO A 278 8.12 8.82 9.44
N ARG A 279 9.09 8.64 8.54
CA ARG A 279 8.87 8.75 7.08
C ARG A 279 8.59 7.41 6.40
N THR A 280 9.17 6.31 6.90
CA THR A 280 9.03 4.97 6.28
C THR A 280 8.13 4.03 7.08
N ARG A 281 7.65 4.46 8.26
CA ARG A 281 6.95 3.66 9.29
C ARG A 281 7.70 2.36 9.72
N GLN A 282 8.96 2.17 9.30
CA GLN A 282 9.79 1.00 9.62
C GLN A 282 10.31 1.08 11.07
N THR A 283 10.18 -0.01 11.83
CA THR A 283 10.80 -0.15 13.17
C THR A 283 12.32 0.06 13.10
N LEU A 284 12.86 0.90 13.99
CA LEU A 284 14.28 1.19 14.08
C LEU A 284 14.98 0.09 14.88
N SER A 285 16.04 -0.50 14.32
CA SER A 285 16.86 -1.50 15.02
C SER A 285 17.69 -0.94 16.18
N HIS A 286 17.87 0.39 16.22
CA HIS A 286 18.44 1.13 17.34
C HIS A 286 18.00 2.60 17.31
N THR A 287 17.98 3.25 18.48
CA THR A 287 17.65 4.68 18.62
C THR A 287 18.84 5.63 18.40
N ASN A 288 20.05 5.10 18.14
CA ASN A 288 21.27 5.90 17.93
C ASN A 288 21.14 6.88 16.75
N LEU A 289 21.47 8.16 16.99
CA LEU A 289 21.43 9.25 16.00
C LEU A 289 22.83 9.58 15.47
N ILE A 290 23.10 9.21 14.21
CA ILE A 290 24.42 9.37 13.56
C ILE A 290 24.49 10.74 12.87
N PRO A 291 25.47 11.64 13.16
CA PRO A 291 25.54 12.95 12.50
C PRO A 291 25.76 12.86 10.98
N ASN A 292 24.93 13.55 10.20
CA ASN A 292 25.03 13.61 8.74
C ASN A 292 25.88 14.83 8.30
N TYR A 293 27.20 14.73 8.49
CA TYR A 293 28.13 15.81 8.11
C TYR A 293 28.05 16.20 6.63
N THR A 294 27.68 15.28 5.72
CA THR A 294 27.51 15.56 4.30
C THR A 294 26.34 16.51 4.05
N VAL A 295 25.15 16.20 4.58
CA VAL A 295 23.99 17.08 4.46
C VAL A 295 24.23 18.39 5.22
N LYS A 296 24.91 18.38 6.37
CA LYS A 296 25.26 19.60 7.11
C LYS A 296 26.14 20.55 6.29
N ALA A 297 27.13 20.02 5.57
CA ALA A 297 27.99 20.82 4.69
C ALA A 297 27.23 21.35 3.45
N MET A 298 26.34 20.54 2.87
CA MET A 298 25.50 20.97 1.74
C MET A 298 24.52 22.09 2.15
N ILE A 299 23.93 22.00 3.34
CA ILE A 299 23.08 23.05 3.91
C ILE A 299 23.88 24.33 4.16
N ALA A 300 25.08 24.23 4.75
CA ALA A 300 25.95 25.40 4.97
C ALA A 300 26.27 26.14 3.66
N ASN A 301 26.72 25.41 2.63
CA ASN A 301 27.01 25.97 1.31
C ASN A 301 25.76 26.64 0.70
N TRP A 302 24.59 26.00 0.75
CA TRP A 302 23.35 26.60 0.27
C TRP A 302 22.95 27.86 1.04
N CYS A 303 23.13 27.87 2.36
CA CYS A 303 22.87 29.04 3.20
C CYS A 303 23.81 30.21 2.86
N GLU A 304 25.09 29.94 2.58
CA GLU A 304 26.06 30.94 2.12
C GLU A 304 25.65 31.50 0.74
N GLU A 305 25.34 30.64 -0.24
CA GLU A 305 24.87 31.04 -1.58
C GLU A 305 23.58 31.88 -1.55
N ASN A 306 22.69 31.63 -0.57
CA ASN A 306 21.36 32.26 -0.48
C ASN A 306 21.27 33.33 0.64
N ASN A 307 22.40 33.73 1.23
CA ASN A 307 22.50 34.72 2.33
C ASN A 307 21.65 34.38 3.59
N VAL A 308 21.35 33.10 3.81
CA VAL A 308 20.55 32.63 4.95
C VAL A 308 21.43 32.59 6.20
N ARG A 309 21.19 33.51 7.15
CA ARG A 309 21.91 33.55 8.44
C ARG A 309 21.48 32.41 9.36
N VAL A 310 22.20 31.28 9.29
CA VAL A 310 22.15 30.24 10.32
C VAL A 310 23.01 30.67 11.51
N SER A 311 22.38 30.97 12.65
CA SER A 311 23.11 31.26 13.90
C SER A 311 23.78 30.01 14.45
N SER A 312 25.09 29.86 14.21
CA SER A 312 25.90 28.77 14.74
C SER A 312 26.17 28.96 16.24
N HIS A 313 25.39 28.30 17.09
CA HIS A 313 25.62 28.32 18.54
C HIS A 313 26.60 27.24 18.99
N SER A 314 27.84 27.65 19.27
CA SER A 314 28.69 27.03 20.30
C SER A 314 28.22 27.35 21.72
N ASP A 315 27.44 28.43 21.87
CA ASP A 315 27.13 29.06 23.16
C ASP A 315 25.61 29.20 23.34
N CYS A 316 24.97 28.24 24.01
CA CYS A 316 23.57 28.35 24.43
C CYS A 316 23.19 27.47 25.63
N ASN A 317 24.05 27.40 26.64
CA ASN A 317 23.60 26.98 27.97
C ASN A 317 22.77 28.10 28.60
N ASN A 318 21.59 27.76 29.12
CA ASN A 318 20.70 28.64 29.88
C ASN A 318 20.36 30.00 29.26
N HIS A 319 19.53 30.01 28.20
CA HIS A 319 18.41 30.96 28.14
C HIS A 319 17.30 30.45 27.19
N VAL A 320 16.05 30.51 27.66
CA VAL A 320 14.88 30.30 26.80
C VAL A 320 14.69 31.57 25.96
N LEU A 321 15.25 31.57 24.76
CA LEU A 321 14.98 32.60 23.76
C LEU A 321 13.94 32.07 22.77
N ALA A 322 12.83 32.80 22.66
CA ALA A 322 11.74 32.45 21.78
C ALA A 322 12.20 32.54 20.31
N SER A 323 12.31 31.38 19.64
CA SER A 323 12.16 31.32 18.19
C SER A 323 10.82 31.96 17.83
N SER A 324 10.85 32.99 17.00
CA SER A 324 9.65 33.80 16.67
C SER A 324 8.47 32.92 16.28
N HIS A 325 7.30 33.20 16.85
CA HIS A 325 6.04 32.61 16.43
C HIS A 325 5.88 32.79 14.91
N HIS A 326 6.02 31.69 14.17
CA HIS A 326 5.63 31.62 12.77
C HIS A 326 4.13 31.35 12.71
N ASP A 327 3.35 32.38 13.09
CA ASP A 327 1.90 32.37 12.91
C ASP A 327 1.61 32.28 11.39
N LEU A 328 1.05 31.16 10.94
CA LEU A 328 0.85 30.87 9.51
C LEU A 328 -0.19 31.79 8.82
N LEU A 329 -0.74 32.79 9.51
CA LEU A 329 -1.93 33.56 9.10
C LEU A 329 -1.73 35.08 9.15
N HIS A 330 -0.97 35.65 8.21
CA HIS A 330 -1.11 37.08 7.87
C HIS A 330 -2.31 37.27 6.92
N LEU A 331 -3.50 36.98 7.45
CA LEU A 331 -4.73 36.59 6.72
C LEU A 331 -5.19 37.62 5.66
N ASP A 332 -5.03 38.92 5.92
CA ASP A 332 -5.44 40.01 5.03
C ASP A 332 -4.77 39.96 3.64
N SER A 333 -3.55 39.40 3.53
CA SER A 333 -2.79 39.34 2.28
C SER A 333 -3.27 38.25 1.31
N PHE A 334 -4.09 37.30 1.79
CA PHE A 334 -4.60 36.18 1.00
C PHE A 334 -6.02 36.41 0.49
N ARG A 335 -6.88 37.06 1.28
CA ARG A 335 -8.28 37.35 0.89
C ARG A 335 -8.40 38.12 -0.44
N ASN A 336 -7.45 39.03 -0.70
CA ASN A 336 -7.38 39.80 -1.94
C ASN A 336 -6.84 39.01 -3.15
N ARG A 337 -6.12 37.89 -2.96
CA ARG A 337 -5.52 37.11 -4.06
C ARG A 337 -6.51 36.14 -4.70
N CYS A 338 -7.33 35.45 -3.91
CA CYS A 338 -8.33 34.52 -4.45
C CYS A 338 -9.45 35.21 -5.25
N SER A 339 -9.70 36.50 -4.97
CA SER A 339 -10.71 37.31 -5.68
C SER A 339 -10.38 37.56 -7.16
N LEU A 340 -9.09 37.56 -7.54
CA LEU A 340 -8.63 37.92 -8.88
C LEU A 340 -8.85 36.85 -9.97
N HIS A 341 -9.24 35.62 -9.60
CA HIS A 341 -9.39 34.51 -10.56
C HIS A 341 -10.84 34.11 -10.90
N ARG A 342 -11.86 34.82 -10.39
CA ARG A 342 -13.25 34.68 -10.88
C ARG A 342 -13.57 35.74 -11.93
N SER A 343 -13.66 35.32 -13.19
CA SER A 343 -14.24 36.10 -14.27
C SER A 343 -15.02 35.19 -15.22
N ASN A 344 -16.13 35.71 -15.75
CA ASN A 344 -16.99 35.13 -16.80
C ASN A 344 -17.75 33.82 -16.48
N SER A 345 -18.89 33.96 -15.79
CA SER A 345 -20.15 33.41 -16.32
C SER A 345 -21.32 34.32 -15.94
N THR A 346 -22.12 34.76 -16.91
CA THR A 346 -23.15 35.79 -16.74
C THR A 346 -24.59 35.25 -16.70
N SER A 347 -25.34 35.60 -15.66
CA SER A 347 -26.80 35.87 -15.63
C SER A 347 -27.11 36.54 -14.28
N ARG A 348 -27.73 37.72 -14.20
CA ARG A 348 -29.17 38.02 -14.43
C ARG A 348 -30.06 37.11 -13.56
N SER A 349 -30.89 37.61 -12.64
CA SER A 349 -31.39 39.00 -12.45
C SER A 349 -32.08 39.23 -11.09
N SER A 350 -32.07 40.50 -10.61
CA SER A 350 -33.15 41.16 -9.82
C SER A 350 -33.53 40.61 -8.42
N VAL A 351 -33.99 41.40 -7.43
CA VAL A 351 -34.11 42.87 -7.26
C VAL A 351 -34.04 43.23 -5.75
N GLU A 352 -33.99 44.54 -5.45
CA GLU A 352 -34.07 45.27 -4.16
C GLU A 352 -34.90 44.58 -3.03
N VAL A 353 -34.62 44.72 -1.72
CA VAL A 353 -34.62 45.89 -0.78
C VAL A 353 -33.94 45.44 0.55
N GLY A 354 -33.38 46.22 1.48
CA GLY A 354 -33.14 47.67 1.61
C GLY A 354 -33.37 48.19 3.07
N ASN A 355 -32.33 48.79 3.70
CA ASN A 355 -32.29 49.33 5.09
C ASN A 355 -32.38 48.26 6.22
N GLY A 356 -31.94 48.44 7.48
CA GLY A 356 -31.28 49.51 8.29
C GLY A 356 -31.59 49.19 9.78
N PHE A 357 -30.81 49.40 10.85
CA PHE A 357 -29.82 50.40 11.35
C PHE A 357 -28.88 49.66 12.37
N GLU A 358 -27.59 49.95 12.59
CA GLU A 358 -26.89 51.13 13.16
C GLU A 358 -26.72 51.14 14.72
N LYS A 359 -25.46 51.18 15.21
CA LYS A 359 -24.96 51.66 16.54
C LYS A 359 -25.35 50.87 17.83
N GLN A 360 -24.64 50.96 18.98
CA GLN A 360 -23.41 51.71 19.35
C GLN A 360 -22.48 51.00 20.38
N VAL A 361 -21.22 51.47 20.42
CA VAL A 361 -20.04 51.11 21.26
C VAL A 361 -20.17 51.36 22.77
N ILE A 362 -19.55 50.49 23.60
CA ILE A 362 -18.85 50.76 24.91
C ILE A 362 -18.08 49.49 25.38
N GLY A 363 -16.97 49.52 26.14
CA GLY A 363 -16.12 50.67 26.49
C GLY A 363 -15.15 50.53 27.70
N VAL A 364 -14.01 49.80 27.58
CA VAL A 364 -12.80 49.84 28.49
C VAL A 364 -13.08 49.19 29.90
N SER A 365 -12.17 48.67 30.76
CA SER A 365 -10.69 48.73 30.98
C SER A 365 -10.07 47.42 31.53
N SER A 366 -8.81 47.47 32.02
CA SER A 366 -7.96 46.33 32.47
C SER A 366 -7.41 46.46 33.91
N ARG A 367 -6.97 45.35 34.56
CA ARG A 367 -5.61 45.15 35.17
C ARG A 367 -5.42 43.95 36.15
N LEU A 368 -4.35 43.19 35.90
CA LEU A 368 -3.30 42.59 36.77
C LEU A 368 -3.45 42.47 38.32
N SER A 369 -3.32 41.23 38.84
CA SER A 369 -2.32 40.73 39.86
C SER A 369 -2.43 39.19 39.96
N GLY A 370 -1.38 38.40 40.31
CA GLY A 370 -0.92 38.04 41.68
C GLY A 370 -1.63 36.78 42.22
N GLU A 371 -1.04 35.75 42.86
CA GLU A 371 0.35 35.41 43.24
C GLU A 371 0.57 33.86 43.23
N GLU A 372 1.66 33.35 43.81
CA GLU A 372 2.13 31.93 43.78
C GLU A 372 1.43 30.99 44.79
N PHE A 373 1.64 29.66 44.67
CA PHE A 373 2.12 28.82 45.79
C PHE A 373 2.64 27.43 45.33
N ASN A 374 3.30 26.68 46.24
CA ASN A 374 4.23 25.57 45.91
C ASN A 374 3.71 24.13 46.15
N ARG A 375 4.08 23.24 45.20
CA ARG A 375 4.66 21.87 45.35
C ARG A 375 4.42 21.07 46.64
N TYR A 376 4.00 19.80 46.47
CA TYR A 376 4.45 18.66 47.29
C TYR A 376 4.71 17.40 46.43
N ASN A 377 5.69 16.57 46.83
CA ASN A 377 6.08 15.30 46.17
C ASN A 377 6.08 14.13 47.19
N VAL A 378 5.56 12.97 46.80
CA VAL A 378 5.76 11.61 47.38
C VAL A 378 5.50 10.61 46.22
N THR A 379 6.33 9.71 45.68
CA THR A 379 7.41 8.76 46.11
C THR A 379 6.94 7.44 46.74
N GLY A 380 7.16 6.29 46.06
CA GLY A 380 6.79 4.93 46.52
C GLY A 380 6.34 4.03 45.34
N THR A 381 7.19 3.43 44.49
CA THR A 381 8.10 2.25 44.63
C THR A 381 7.40 0.88 44.68
N GLU A 382 7.97 -0.11 43.94
CA GLU A 382 7.77 -1.57 44.05
C GLU A 382 6.40 -2.18 43.61
N SER A 383 6.30 -3.43 43.11
CA SER A 383 7.30 -4.45 42.74
C SER A 383 6.80 -5.41 41.63
N PHE A 384 7.58 -6.45 41.29
CA PHE A 384 7.34 -7.42 40.20
C PHE A 384 6.27 -8.48 40.54
N GLU A 385 5.61 -9.05 39.52
CA GLU A 385 5.44 -10.51 39.42
C GLU A 385 5.14 -11.01 37.98
N HIS A 386 5.53 -12.26 37.70
CA HIS A 386 5.18 -13.07 36.51
C HIS A 386 4.74 -14.44 37.04
N PRO A 387 3.76 -15.14 36.41
CA PRO A 387 4.17 -16.39 35.77
C PRO A 387 3.34 -16.87 34.54
N SER A 388 4.00 -17.73 33.76
CA SER A 388 3.50 -18.93 33.03
C SER A 388 2.18 -18.92 32.21
N GLN A 389 2.35 -19.13 30.90
CA GLN A 389 1.74 -20.18 30.07
C GLN A 389 0.36 -20.78 30.44
N GLY A 390 -0.57 -20.72 29.48
CA GLY A 390 -1.70 -21.67 29.35
C GLY A 390 -1.96 -22.00 27.88
N HIS A 391 -1.99 -23.29 27.53
CA HIS A 391 -2.41 -23.74 26.18
C HIS A 391 -3.93 -23.92 26.12
N SER A 392 -4.56 -23.48 25.03
CA SER A 392 -5.89 -23.94 24.64
C SER A 392 -6.00 -24.10 23.11
N TYR A 393 -6.64 -25.19 22.69
CA TYR A 393 -6.93 -25.49 21.27
C TYR A 393 -8.43 -25.37 21.04
N ILE A 394 -8.87 -24.52 20.12
CA ILE A 394 -10.18 -24.63 19.44
C ILE A 394 -9.99 -24.31 17.95
N HIS A 395 -10.56 -25.14 17.07
CA HIS A 395 -10.55 -24.97 15.62
C HIS A 395 -11.65 -24.01 15.13
N SER A 396 -11.37 -23.21 14.09
CA SER A 396 -12.34 -22.98 12.99
C SER A 396 -11.73 -22.45 11.68
N ARG A 397 -11.71 -23.33 10.68
CA ARG A 397 -12.04 -23.09 9.26
C ARG A 397 -11.38 -21.94 8.46
N SER A 398 -10.10 -22.15 8.14
CA SER A 398 -9.60 -22.26 6.75
C SER A 398 -10.09 -21.27 5.66
N GLU A 399 -9.25 -20.29 5.35
CA GLU A 399 -9.20 -19.65 4.02
C GLU A 399 -8.44 -20.52 2.98
N SER A 400 -8.49 -20.14 1.70
CA SER A 400 -8.02 -20.98 0.58
C SER A 400 -6.49 -20.99 0.39
N THR A 401 -5.84 -22.06 0.87
CA THR A 401 -4.41 -22.35 0.65
C THR A 401 -4.11 -22.75 -0.81
N SER A 402 -3.96 -21.76 -1.69
CA SER A 402 -3.52 -21.96 -3.10
C SER A 402 -2.29 -21.14 -3.49
N SER A 403 -1.57 -20.58 -2.52
CA SER A 403 -0.39 -19.73 -2.67
C SER A 403 0.95 -20.43 -2.38
N ALA A 404 0.92 -21.71 -1.99
CA ALA A 404 2.07 -22.45 -1.44
C ALA A 404 3.02 -23.11 -2.48
N ILE A 405 2.91 -22.77 -3.77
CA ILE A 405 3.88 -23.20 -4.81
C ILE A 405 4.56 -21.96 -5.39
N SER A 406 5.39 -21.30 -4.56
CA SER A 406 6.19 -20.13 -4.96
C SER A 406 7.56 -20.06 -4.24
N SER A 407 8.03 -21.18 -3.69
CA SER A 407 9.30 -21.30 -2.95
C SER A 407 10.16 -22.46 -3.47
N ILE A 408 10.38 -22.50 -4.78
CA ILE A 408 11.51 -23.24 -5.35
C ILE A 408 12.71 -22.29 -5.40
N GLU A 409 13.72 -22.57 -4.59
CA GLU A 409 15.01 -21.89 -4.67
C GLU A 409 15.81 -22.47 -5.83
N TYR A 410 15.65 -21.89 -7.02
CA TYR A 410 16.55 -22.18 -8.13
C TYR A 410 17.88 -21.45 -7.91
N VAL A 411 18.81 -22.12 -7.25
CA VAL A 411 20.22 -21.71 -7.19
C VAL A 411 20.92 -22.28 -8.44
N PRO A 412 21.32 -21.44 -9.43
CA PRO A 412 22.11 -21.92 -10.56
C PRO A 412 23.49 -22.38 -10.06
N PRO A 413 24.05 -23.49 -10.58
CA PRO A 413 25.39 -23.93 -10.21
C PRO A 413 26.43 -22.90 -10.66
N VAL A 414 27.36 -22.56 -9.76
CA VAL A 414 28.50 -21.69 -10.08
C VAL A 414 29.50 -22.48 -10.92
N SER A 415 29.59 -22.13 -12.21
CA SER A 415 30.72 -22.54 -13.06
C SER A 415 31.81 -21.49 -12.96
N ASP A 416 32.87 -21.79 -12.21
CA ASP A 416 33.99 -20.88 -11.96
C ASP A 416 35.09 -21.04 -13.03
N GLU A 417 34.95 -20.33 -14.14
CA GLU A 417 36.02 -20.16 -15.14
C GLU A 417 36.40 -18.69 -15.30
N MET A 418 37.25 -18.20 -14.40
CA MET A 418 37.85 -16.87 -14.50
C MET A 418 39.01 -16.85 -15.52
N LEU A 419 38.74 -16.23 -16.67
CA LEU A 419 39.68 -15.56 -17.59
C LEU A 419 41.17 -15.98 -17.52
N LYS A 420 41.62 -16.81 -18.47
CA LYS A 420 43.05 -16.94 -18.84
C LYS A 420 43.26 -16.91 -20.35
N LEU A 421 43.72 -15.78 -20.85
CA LEU A 421 44.80 -15.53 -21.83
C LEU A 421 44.67 -14.04 -22.22
N SER A 422 45.63 -13.20 -21.85
CA SER A 422 46.94 -12.99 -22.51
C SER A 422 46.84 -11.96 -23.63
N THR A 423 47.39 -10.78 -23.36
CA THR A 423 47.51 -9.67 -24.30
C THR A 423 48.48 -9.99 -25.43
N LYS A 424 48.01 -9.88 -26.67
CA LYS A 424 48.85 -9.49 -27.80
C LYS A 424 48.12 -8.44 -28.64
N HIS A 425 48.88 -7.43 -29.05
CA HIS A 425 48.50 -6.58 -30.19
C HIS A 425 48.57 -7.42 -31.46
N ASP A 426 47.79 -7.04 -32.47
CA ASP A 426 48.36 -6.70 -33.78
C ASP A 426 47.47 -5.67 -34.48
N ASN A 427 48.11 -4.73 -35.20
CA ASN A 427 47.43 -3.79 -36.08
C ASN A 427 47.48 -4.34 -37.50
N VAL A 428 46.35 -4.34 -38.22
CA VAL A 428 46.33 -4.15 -39.69
C VAL A 428 45.09 -3.33 -40.05
N ASN A 429 45.28 -2.31 -40.89
CA ASN A 429 44.20 -1.51 -41.48
C ASN A 429 43.75 -2.10 -42.83
N ASP A 430 42.67 -1.52 -43.33
CA ASP A 430 42.56 -0.97 -44.70
C ASP A 430 41.68 -1.69 -45.75
N LEU A 431 41.13 -0.84 -46.63
CA LEU A 431 40.46 -1.08 -47.92
C LEU A 431 39.23 -2.03 -47.90
N SER A 432 37.97 -1.58 -48.05
CA SER A 432 37.33 -0.74 -49.08
C SER A 432 37.08 -1.44 -50.42
N GLY A 433 35.80 -1.52 -50.82
CA GLY A 433 35.37 -2.00 -52.13
C GLY A 433 33.86 -1.83 -52.31
N GLU A 434 33.46 -0.85 -53.10
CA GLU A 434 32.08 -0.70 -53.61
C GLU A 434 31.81 -1.82 -54.66
N VAL A 435 30.59 -2.11 -55.11
CA VAL A 435 29.75 -1.30 -56.02
C VAL A 435 28.32 -1.88 -56.08
N THR A 436 27.38 -1.02 -56.50
CA THR A 436 25.97 -1.19 -56.92
C THR A 436 25.62 -2.49 -57.69
N SER A 437 24.37 -2.94 -57.91
CA SER A 437 23.00 -2.42 -57.71
C SER A 437 22.00 -3.61 -57.49
N GLU A 438 20.66 -3.54 -57.43
CA GLU A 438 19.63 -2.48 -57.53
C GLU A 438 18.29 -2.89 -56.86
N CYS A 439 17.23 -2.09 -57.04
CA CYS A 439 15.80 -2.36 -56.78
C CYS A 439 14.99 -1.92 -58.04
N PRO A 440 13.72 -2.33 -58.30
CA PRO A 440 12.64 -2.45 -57.31
C PRO A 440 11.62 -3.60 -57.57
N ALA A 441 10.48 -3.54 -56.86
CA ALA A 441 9.43 -4.57 -56.82
C ALA A 441 8.26 -4.33 -57.81
N ALA A 442 7.51 -5.40 -58.13
CA ALA A 442 6.08 -5.35 -58.48
C ALA A 442 5.34 -6.69 -58.29
N SER A 443 4.12 -6.63 -57.75
CA SER A 443 3.04 -7.65 -57.85
C SER A 443 2.16 -7.32 -59.10
N PRO A 444 0.99 -7.95 -59.44
CA PRO A 444 0.15 -8.89 -58.68
C PRO A 444 -0.72 -9.97 -59.44
N SER A 445 -1.40 -10.83 -58.65
CA SER A 445 -2.80 -11.34 -58.84
C SER A 445 -3.21 -12.34 -59.95
N ASN A 446 -4.37 -13.00 -59.69
CA ASN A 446 -5.28 -13.79 -60.58
C ASN A 446 -5.03 -15.33 -60.68
N ASN A 447 -6.03 -16.24 -60.74
CA ASN A 447 -7.50 -16.09 -60.55
C ASN A 447 -8.28 -17.43 -60.30
N ILE A 448 -9.25 -17.41 -59.38
CA ILE A 448 -10.66 -17.93 -59.48
C ILE A 448 -10.99 -19.45 -59.69
N LYS A 449 -12.02 -19.92 -58.95
CA LYS A 449 -12.81 -21.20 -59.04
C LYS A 449 -12.10 -22.51 -58.63
N GLY A 450 -12.79 -23.53 -58.12
CA GLY A 450 -14.20 -23.62 -57.70
C GLY A 450 -14.74 -25.06 -57.56
N SER A 451 -15.87 -25.22 -56.85
CA SER A 451 -16.69 -26.45 -56.66
C SER A 451 -16.11 -27.67 -55.91
N SER A 452 -16.97 -28.24 -55.07
CA SER A 452 -16.95 -29.56 -54.41
C SER A 452 -17.87 -30.54 -55.22
N PRO A 453 -18.36 -31.73 -54.77
CA PRO A 453 -18.27 -32.39 -53.45
C PRO A 453 -18.09 -33.94 -53.45
N CYS A 454 -18.27 -34.53 -52.24
CA CYS A 454 -18.63 -35.93 -51.95
C CYS A 454 -17.56 -37.04 -52.16
N SER A 455 -17.53 -38.16 -51.43
CA SER A 455 -18.03 -38.63 -50.11
C SER A 455 -18.00 -40.18 -50.15
N SER A 456 -17.97 -40.86 -49.00
CA SER A 456 -17.95 -42.34 -48.83
C SER A 456 -16.64 -43.04 -49.28
N GLY A 457 -16.27 -44.21 -48.74
CA GLY A 457 -16.88 -44.99 -47.64
C GLY A 457 -16.23 -46.37 -47.47
N MET A 458 -16.65 -47.11 -46.43
CA MET A 458 -16.18 -48.48 -46.04
C MET A 458 -14.74 -48.60 -45.50
N GLN A 459 -14.33 -49.74 -44.94
CA GLN A 459 -14.71 -50.39 -43.65
C GLN A 459 -13.96 -51.74 -43.47
N PHE A 460 -13.65 -52.06 -42.21
CA PHE A 460 -13.51 -53.39 -41.58
C PHE A 460 -12.31 -54.37 -41.82
N HIS A 461 -11.70 -54.71 -40.67
CA HIS A 461 -11.28 -56.03 -40.14
C HIS A 461 -10.21 -56.94 -40.81
N SER A 462 -9.09 -57.06 -40.09
CA SER A 462 -8.67 -58.25 -39.28
C SER A 462 -8.82 -59.67 -39.85
N PRO A 463 -7.81 -60.57 -39.70
CA PRO A 463 -7.69 -61.34 -38.44
C PRO A 463 -6.26 -61.70 -37.97
N LYS A 464 -6.16 -62.68 -37.06
CA LYS A 464 -4.98 -63.22 -36.32
C LYS A 464 -4.20 -64.26 -37.20
N THR A 465 -3.18 -65.04 -36.79
CA THR A 465 -2.96 -65.78 -35.51
C THR A 465 -1.58 -66.49 -35.41
N GLN A 466 -1.08 -66.74 -34.18
CA GLN A 466 -0.25 -67.90 -33.71
C GLN A 466 1.18 -68.17 -34.31
N VAL A 467 2.15 -68.84 -33.64
CA VAL A 467 2.47 -69.11 -32.20
C VAL A 467 3.89 -69.73 -32.03
N ASP A 468 4.42 -69.80 -30.79
CA ASP A 468 5.50 -70.67 -30.22
C ASP A 468 6.95 -70.64 -30.80
N MET A 469 7.98 -70.30 -29.98
CA MET A 469 8.91 -71.17 -29.19
C MET A 469 10.25 -71.45 -29.91
N ALA A 470 11.42 -71.71 -29.29
CA ALA A 470 12.06 -71.45 -27.97
C ALA A 470 13.57 -71.85 -28.11
N SER A 471 14.52 -71.85 -27.14
CA SER A 471 14.61 -71.51 -25.71
C SER A 471 16.09 -71.27 -25.31
N ASN A 472 16.34 -70.83 -24.05
CA ASN A 472 17.66 -70.73 -23.34
C ASN A 472 18.68 -69.72 -23.92
N GLY A 473 19.58 -69.09 -23.15
CA GLY A 473 19.91 -69.10 -21.71
C GLY A 473 21.39 -68.64 -21.53
N SER A 474 21.87 -68.04 -20.43
CA SER A 474 21.31 -67.78 -19.10
C SER A 474 22.07 -66.61 -18.40
N HIS A 475 21.35 -65.83 -17.56
CA HIS A 475 21.71 -65.16 -16.28
C HIS A 475 23.20 -64.95 -15.85
N ASN A 476 23.60 -63.92 -15.08
CA ASN A 476 22.96 -62.75 -14.43
C ASN A 476 24.09 -61.82 -13.88
N TYR A 477 23.95 -60.75 -13.09
CA TYR A 477 22.86 -60.11 -12.29
C TYR A 477 23.02 -58.58 -12.31
N SER A 478 21.91 -57.85 -12.10
CA SER A 478 21.89 -56.50 -11.48
C SER A 478 20.75 -56.43 -10.48
N ARG A 479 20.96 -55.77 -9.32
CA ARG A 479 19.93 -55.64 -8.27
C ARG A 479 19.04 -54.41 -8.51
N THR A 480 17.74 -54.63 -8.70
CA THR A 480 16.70 -53.66 -8.37
C THR A 480 16.12 -54.01 -7.00
N ASN A 481 15.98 -53.04 -6.10
CA ASN A 481 15.33 -53.27 -4.81
C ASN A 481 13.81 -53.29 -4.98
N SER A 482 13.18 -54.39 -4.57
CA SER A 482 11.73 -54.48 -4.47
C SER A 482 11.24 -53.74 -3.23
N LEU A 483 10.26 -52.85 -3.40
CA LEU A 483 9.37 -52.43 -2.32
C LEU A 483 8.04 -53.15 -2.51
N GLN A 484 7.56 -53.80 -1.44
CA GLN A 484 6.36 -54.63 -1.49
C GLN A 484 5.10 -53.77 -1.66
N PHE A 485 4.33 -54.03 -2.70
CA PHE A 485 2.99 -53.48 -2.86
C PHE A 485 2.00 -54.31 -2.04
N SER A 486 1.42 -53.67 -1.02
CA SER A 486 0.33 -54.25 -0.21
C SER A 486 -1.01 -53.62 -0.61
N ASP A 487 -1.83 -54.41 -1.31
CA ASP A 487 -3.29 -54.27 -1.39
C ASP A 487 -3.90 -52.86 -1.67
N SER A 488 -3.66 -52.31 -2.86
CA SER A 488 -4.30 -51.04 -3.31
C SER A 488 -4.95 -51.08 -4.70
N GLY A 489 -4.69 -52.12 -5.51
CA GLY A 489 -4.97 -52.12 -6.96
C GLY A 489 -6.43 -51.95 -7.39
N SER A 490 -7.40 -52.23 -6.50
CA SER A 490 -8.83 -52.00 -6.76
C SER A 490 -9.17 -50.52 -6.96
N HIS A 491 -8.54 -49.63 -6.17
CA HIS A 491 -8.82 -48.19 -6.23
C HIS A 491 -8.21 -47.52 -7.46
N ASP A 492 -6.99 -47.90 -7.86
CA ASP A 492 -6.32 -47.33 -9.05
C ASP A 492 -7.04 -47.70 -10.36
N LEU A 493 -7.43 -48.98 -10.52
CA LEU A 493 -8.26 -49.40 -11.66
C LEU A 493 -9.57 -48.59 -11.74
N THR A 494 -10.18 -48.30 -10.58
CA THR A 494 -11.40 -47.49 -10.49
C THR A 494 -11.13 -46.02 -10.87
N LYS A 495 -10.10 -45.37 -10.29
CA LYS A 495 -9.64 -44.02 -10.66
C LYS A 495 -9.38 -43.90 -12.17
N THR A 496 -8.58 -44.82 -12.71
CA THR A 496 -8.21 -44.88 -14.13
C THR A 496 -9.44 -45.06 -15.04
N SER A 497 -10.45 -45.83 -14.61
CA SER A 497 -11.71 -45.97 -15.35
C SER A 497 -12.54 -44.68 -15.37
N GLN A 498 -12.57 -43.93 -14.26
CA GLN A 498 -13.26 -42.64 -14.16
C GLN A 498 -12.56 -41.59 -15.03
N VAL A 499 -11.24 -41.49 -14.95
CA VAL A 499 -10.44 -40.57 -15.77
C VAL A 499 -10.66 -40.82 -17.26
N LYS A 500 -10.70 -42.09 -17.71
CA LYS A 500 -11.00 -42.42 -19.12
C LYS A 500 -12.38 -41.92 -19.58
N LYS A 501 -13.42 -42.07 -18.76
CA LYS A 501 -14.76 -41.51 -19.05
C LYS A 501 -14.75 -39.98 -19.15
N LEU A 502 -13.94 -39.30 -18.33
CA LEU A 502 -13.76 -37.84 -18.45
C LEU A 502 -13.03 -37.47 -19.74
N VAL A 503 -11.99 -38.22 -20.14
CA VAL A 503 -11.27 -38.03 -21.42
C VAL A 503 -12.14 -38.31 -22.65
N GLU A 504 -13.16 -39.16 -22.53
CA GLU A 504 -14.23 -39.31 -23.52
C GLU A 504 -15.19 -38.11 -23.49
N GLY A 505 -15.57 -37.62 -22.31
CA GLY A 505 -16.37 -36.40 -22.14
C GLY A 505 -15.74 -35.14 -22.76
N LEU A 506 -14.42 -34.98 -22.70
CA LEU A 506 -13.68 -33.92 -23.40
C LEU A 506 -13.84 -33.94 -24.92
N LYS A 507 -14.23 -35.08 -25.50
CA LYS A 507 -14.44 -35.29 -26.95
C LYS A 507 -15.92 -35.24 -27.36
N SER A 508 -16.81 -34.95 -26.41
CA SER A 508 -18.25 -34.82 -26.66
C SER A 508 -18.56 -33.66 -27.61
N LEU A 509 -19.68 -33.76 -28.33
CA LEU A 509 -20.23 -32.65 -29.13
C LEU A 509 -20.99 -31.62 -28.27
N SER A 510 -21.25 -31.92 -26.99
CA SER A 510 -21.87 -30.96 -26.06
C SER A 510 -20.81 -30.16 -25.30
N ASN A 511 -20.86 -28.83 -25.45
CA ASN A 511 -20.04 -27.87 -24.70
C ASN A 511 -20.19 -28.03 -23.18
N GLU A 512 -21.38 -28.40 -22.69
CA GLU A 512 -21.63 -28.62 -21.26
C GLU A 512 -20.84 -29.82 -20.73
N VAL A 513 -20.85 -30.92 -21.50
CA VAL A 513 -20.12 -32.16 -21.16
C VAL A 513 -18.61 -31.91 -21.24
N GLN A 514 -18.13 -31.20 -22.25
CA GLN A 514 -16.73 -30.77 -22.34
C GLN A 514 -16.31 -29.92 -21.14
N THR A 515 -17.13 -28.93 -20.77
CA THR A 515 -16.86 -28.00 -19.66
C THR A 515 -16.78 -28.74 -18.33
N LYS A 516 -17.76 -29.60 -18.04
CA LYS A 516 -17.78 -30.41 -16.82
C LYS A 516 -16.63 -31.43 -16.77
N ALA A 517 -16.32 -32.09 -17.88
CA ALA A 517 -15.17 -33.01 -17.93
C ALA A 517 -13.83 -32.30 -17.72
N ALA A 518 -13.65 -31.10 -18.29
CA ALA A 518 -12.47 -30.26 -18.06
C ALA A 518 -12.39 -29.76 -16.61
N GLU A 519 -13.52 -29.42 -15.99
CA GLU A 519 -13.58 -29.06 -14.57
C GLU A 519 -13.23 -30.21 -13.64
N GLU A 520 -13.82 -31.39 -13.83
CA GLU A 520 -13.53 -32.56 -12.99
C GLU A 520 -12.05 -32.98 -13.09
N LEU A 521 -11.47 -32.96 -14.30
CA LEU A 521 -10.03 -33.20 -14.48
C LEU A 521 -9.15 -32.10 -13.85
N ARG A 522 -9.55 -30.82 -13.96
CA ARG A 522 -8.89 -29.69 -13.26
C ARG A 522 -8.86 -29.93 -11.75
N LEU A 523 -9.96 -30.39 -11.17
CA LEU A 523 -10.10 -30.63 -9.72
C LEU A 523 -9.30 -31.86 -9.27
N LEU A 524 -9.42 -32.99 -9.97
CA LEU A 524 -8.66 -34.21 -9.69
C LEU A 524 -7.14 -33.99 -9.74
N ALA A 525 -6.66 -33.20 -10.71
CA ALA A 525 -5.25 -32.84 -10.85
C ALA A 525 -4.77 -31.75 -9.87
N LYS A 526 -5.64 -31.10 -9.08
CA LYS A 526 -5.28 -29.90 -8.31
C LYS A 526 -4.25 -30.16 -7.20
N HIS A 527 -4.47 -31.21 -6.39
CA HIS A 527 -3.72 -31.46 -5.16
C HIS A 527 -3.02 -32.84 -5.12
N ASP A 528 -3.38 -33.78 -5.98
CA ASP A 528 -2.91 -35.18 -5.96
C ASP A 528 -1.89 -35.41 -7.09
N MET A 529 -0.73 -36.01 -6.80
CA MET A 529 0.31 -36.31 -7.79
C MET A 529 0.05 -37.62 -8.56
N GLU A 530 -0.58 -38.61 -7.92
CA GLU A 530 -0.97 -39.86 -8.57
C GLU A 530 -2.05 -39.59 -9.62
N ASN A 531 -3.07 -38.78 -9.27
CA ASN A 531 -4.09 -38.36 -10.22
C ASN A 531 -3.50 -37.59 -11.42
N ARG A 532 -2.47 -36.73 -11.21
CA ARG A 532 -1.78 -36.05 -12.32
C ARG A 532 -1.17 -37.06 -13.30
N ILE A 533 -0.47 -38.06 -12.79
CA ILE A 533 0.18 -39.11 -13.60
C ILE A 533 -0.88 -39.93 -14.36
N ILE A 534 -1.94 -40.37 -13.67
CA ILE A 534 -3.06 -41.14 -14.27
C ILE A 534 -3.73 -40.33 -15.40
N ILE A 535 -3.98 -39.03 -15.19
CA ILE A 535 -4.65 -38.16 -16.18
C ILE A 535 -3.76 -37.93 -17.41
N GLY A 536 -2.46 -37.71 -17.23
CA GLY A 536 -1.51 -37.59 -18.34
C GLY A 536 -1.43 -38.86 -19.18
N HIS A 537 -1.16 -40.00 -18.54
CA HIS A 537 -1.06 -41.31 -19.19
C HIS A 537 -2.39 -41.82 -19.77
N SER A 538 -3.54 -41.33 -19.29
CA SER A 538 -4.85 -41.59 -19.90
C SER A 538 -5.12 -40.79 -21.18
N GLY A 539 -4.16 -39.99 -21.67
CA GLY A 539 -4.25 -39.28 -22.94
C GLY A 539 -5.12 -38.01 -22.90
N ALA A 540 -5.37 -37.45 -21.71
CA ALA A 540 -6.21 -36.25 -21.55
C ALA A 540 -5.65 -35.00 -22.24
N ILE A 541 -4.32 -34.93 -22.40
CA ILE A 541 -3.59 -33.73 -22.83
C ILE A 541 -4.03 -33.25 -24.23
N ARG A 542 -4.15 -34.13 -25.23
CA ARG A 542 -4.54 -33.72 -26.60
C ARG A 542 -5.99 -33.19 -26.67
N PRO A 543 -7.01 -33.84 -26.06
CA PRO A 543 -8.34 -33.26 -25.92
C PRO A 543 -8.35 -31.92 -25.16
N LEU A 544 -7.67 -31.81 -24.00
CA LEU A 544 -7.58 -30.55 -23.26
C LEU A 544 -6.99 -29.42 -24.12
N LEU A 545 -5.98 -29.70 -24.94
CA LEU A 545 -5.41 -28.72 -25.89
C LEU A 545 -6.40 -28.31 -26.98
N SER A 546 -7.28 -29.19 -27.47
CA SER A 546 -8.33 -28.80 -28.42
C SER A 546 -9.40 -27.88 -27.81
N LEU A 547 -9.72 -28.06 -26.52
CA LEU A 547 -10.68 -27.20 -25.82
C LEU A 547 -10.15 -25.78 -25.54
N LEU A 548 -8.84 -25.54 -25.67
CA LEU A 548 -8.27 -24.18 -25.64
C LEU A 548 -8.76 -23.31 -26.82
N SER A 549 -9.27 -23.92 -27.90
CA SER A 549 -9.89 -23.21 -29.02
C SER A 549 -11.42 -23.09 -28.89
N SER A 550 -12.02 -23.50 -27.77
CA SER A 550 -13.48 -23.39 -27.55
C SER A 550 -13.94 -21.94 -27.46
N GLU A 551 -15.09 -21.63 -28.05
CA GLU A 551 -15.73 -20.32 -27.92
C GLU A 551 -16.23 -20.06 -26.47
N VAL A 552 -16.54 -21.14 -25.74
CA VAL A 552 -17.03 -21.09 -24.36
C VAL A 552 -15.85 -20.80 -23.42
N LYS A 553 -15.78 -19.56 -22.93
CA LYS A 553 -14.68 -19.03 -22.10
C LYS A 553 -14.41 -19.87 -20.84
N LEU A 554 -15.47 -20.40 -20.23
CA LEU A 554 -15.36 -21.27 -19.04
C LEU A 554 -14.68 -22.61 -19.37
N THR A 555 -14.95 -23.20 -20.54
CA THR A 555 -14.26 -24.39 -21.04
C THR A 555 -12.78 -24.12 -21.30
N GLN A 556 -12.45 -22.98 -21.93
CA GLN A 556 -11.05 -22.55 -22.12
C GLN A 556 -10.32 -22.42 -20.77
N GLU A 557 -10.96 -21.79 -19.77
CA GLU A 557 -10.40 -21.63 -18.43
C GLU A 557 -10.16 -22.97 -17.74
N HIS A 558 -11.17 -23.86 -17.70
CA HIS A 558 -10.99 -25.17 -17.09
C HIS A 558 -9.90 -25.99 -17.77
N ALA A 559 -9.86 -25.99 -19.11
CA ALA A 559 -8.87 -26.74 -19.89
C ALA A 559 -7.43 -26.24 -19.66
N VAL A 560 -7.18 -24.92 -19.68
CA VAL A 560 -5.83 -24.40 -19.40
C VAL A 560 -5.42 -24.59 -17.95
N THR A 561 -6.37 -24.51 -17.00
CA THR A 561 -6.09 -24.77 -15.58
C THR A 561 -5.81 -26.25 -15.31
N ALA A 562 -6.46 -27.18 -16.02
CA ALA A 562 -6.14 -28.60 -15.98
C ALA A 562 -4.72 -28.85 -16.50
N LEU A 563 -4.34 -28.25 -17.64
CA LEU A 563 -2.99 -28.38 -18.20
C LEU A 563 -1.90 -27.81 -17.25
N LEU A 564 -2.15 -26.65 -16.64
CA LEU A 564 -1.29 -26.07 -15.58
C LEU A 564 -1.16 -27.00 -14.37
N ASN A 565 -2.26 -27.60 -13.91
CA ASN A 565 -2.24 -28.55 -12.80
C ASN A 565 -1.46 -29.82 -13.16
N LEU A 566 -1.50 -30.27 -14.42
CA LEU A 566 -0.76 -31.43 -14.90
C LEU A 566 0.73 -31.16 -15.06
N SER A 567 1.14 -29.98 -15.55
CA SER A 567 2.55 -29.61 -15.79
C SER A 567 3.39 -29.38 -14.53
N ILE A 568 2.79 -29.55 -13.34
CA ILE A 568 3.48 -29.63 -12.04
C ILE A 568 4.24 -30.96 -11.87
N ASN A 569 3.85 -32.03 -12.59
CA ASN A 569 4.67 -33.24 -12.74
C ASN A 569 5.55 -33.11 -14.00
N GLU A 570 6.82 -33.53 -13.91
CA GLU A 570 7.81 -33.35 -14.99
C GLU A 570 7.51 -34.21 -16.23
N ASP A 571 7.05 -35.46 -16.06
CA ASP A 571 6.72 -36.36 -17.17
C ASP A 571 5.56 -35.79 -18.00
N ASN A 572 4.49 -35.36 -17.31
CA ASN A 572 3.37 -34.63 -17.89
C ASN A 572 3.82 -33.33 -18.57
N LYS A 573 4.74 -32.58 -17.96
CA LYS A 573 5.26 -31.32 -18.53
C LYS A 573 5.93 -31.58 -19.88
N ALA A 574 6.74 -32.65 -20.00
CA ALA A 574 7.31 -33.08 -21.27
C ALA A 574 6.21 -33.46 -22.29
N ILE A 575 5.24 -34.31 -21.91
CA ILE A 575 4.14 -34.74 -22.79
C ILE A 575 3.28 -33.56 -23.26
N ILE A 576 3.00 -32.57 -22.40
CA ILE A 576 2.30 -31.32 -22.76
C ILE A 576 3.11 -30.51 -23.78
N ALA A 577 4.42 -30.39 -23.55
CA ALA A 577 5.32 -29.65 -24.41
C ALA A 577 5.43 -30.28 -25.82
N GLU A 578 5.60 -31.61 -25.88
CA GLU A 578 5.61 -32.41 -27.11
C GLU A 578 4.25 -32.47 -27.82
N ALA A 579 3.14 -32.35 -27.07
CA ALA A 579 1.80 -32.28 -27.63
C ALA A 579 1.52 -30.99 -28.43
N GLY A 580 2.46 -30.04 -28.46
CA GLY A 580 2.37 -28.79 -29.23
C GLY A 580 1.66 -27.66 -28.48
N ALA A 581 1.66 -27.68 -27.14
CA ALA A 581 0.84 -26.81 -26.30
C ALA A 581 1.09 -25.29 -26.43
N ILE A 582 2.23 -24.87 -26.99
CA ILE A 582 2.67 -23.47 -27.03
C ILE A 582 1.62 -22.56 -27.71
N GLU A 583 1.25 -22.82 -28.96
CA GLU A 583 0.32 -21.95 -29.71
C GLU A 583 -1.11 -21.96 -29.13
N PRO A 584 -1.70 -23.12 -28.74
CA PRO A 584 -2.98 -23.14 -28.04
C PRO A 584 -3.00 -22.34 -26.73
N ILE A 585 -1.95 -22.40 -25.91
CA ILE A 585 -1.88 -21.62 -24.66
C ILE A 585 -1.71 -20.12 -24.96
N ILE A 586 -0.95 -19.76 -26.00
CA ILE A 586 -0.80 -18.36 -26.44
C ILE A 586 -2.11 -17.81 -27.03
N HIS A 587 -2.91 -18.64 -27.69
CA HIS A 587 -4.26 -18.26 -28.12
C HIS A 587 -5.10 -17.82 -26.91
N VAL A 588 -5.17 -18.64 -25.85
CA VAL A 588 -5.94 -18.32 -24.64
C VAL A 588 -5.37 -17.13 -23.88
N LEU A 589 -4.03 -16.98 -23.83
CA LEU A 589 -3.38 -15.78 -23.28
C LEU A 589 -3.81 -14.48 -23.99
N ARG A 590 -4.14 -14.55 -25.29
CA ARG A 590 -4.67 -13.42 -26.07
C ARG A 590 -6.21 -13.27 -25.93
N SER A 591 -6.97 -14.36 -26.06
CA SER A 591 -8.43 -14.37 -26.29
C SER A 591 -9.31 -14.80 -25.10
N GLY A 592 -8.71 -15.32 -24.02
CA GLY A 592 -9.42 -15.85 -22.85
C GLY A 592 -10.01 -14.77 -21.93
N ASN A 593 -10.77 -15.21 -20.92
CA ASN A 593 -11.13 -14.36 -19.77
C ASN A 593 -9.91 -14.16 -18.84
N ASN A 594 -10.06 -13.36 -17.78
CA ASN A 594 -8.94 -13.02 -16.88
C ASN A 594 -8.30 -14.27 -16.24
N GLY A 595 -9.11 -15.18 -15.69
CA GLY A 595 -8.62 -16.42 -15.08
C GLY A 595 -7.89 -17.33 -16.07
N ALA A 596 -8.40 -17.48 -17.29
CA ALA A 596 -7.76 -18.25 -18.34
C ALA A 596 -6.43 -17.61 -18.80
N LYS A 597 -6.35 -16.27 -18.87
CA LYS A 597 -5.11 -15.56 -19.20
C LYS A 597 -4.03 -15.69 -18.12
N GLU A 598 -4.41 -15.53 -16.85
CA GLU A 598 -3.56 -15.77 -15.69
C GLU A 598 -3.00 -17.20 -15.71
N ASN A 599 -3.87 -18.20 -15.84
CA ASN A 599 -3.49 -19.61 -15.87
C ASN A 599 -2.68 -19.97 -17.13
N SER A 600 -2.89 -19.28 -18.26
CA SER A 600 -2.06 -19.41 -19.47
C SER A 600 -0.64 -18.92 -19.26
N ALA A 601 -0.45 -17.77 -18.60
CA ALA A 601 0.88 -17.26 -18.26
C ALA A 601 1.60 -18.22 -17.30
N ALA A 602 0.93 -18.68 -16.25
CA ALA A 602 1.46 -19.67 -15.32
C ALA A 602 1.84 -21.01 -16.00
N ALA A 603 1.05 -21.46 -16.98
CA ALA A 603 1.37 -22.66 -17.77
C ALA A 603 2.62 -22.47 -18.63
N LEU A 604 2.77 -21.31 -19.30
CA LEU A 604 3.99 -20.98 -20.05
C LEU A 604 5.21 -20.86 -19.13
N PHE A 605 5.07 -20.31 -17.92
CA PHE A 605 6.13 -20.33 -16.91
C PHE A 605 6.54 -21.75 -16.55
N SER A 606 5.58 -22.63 -16.21
CA SER A 606 5.82 -24.03 -15.87
C SER A 606 6.54 -24.80 -17.00
N LEU A 607 6.11 -24.63 -18.26
CA LEU A 607 6.76 -25.23 -19.43
C LEU A 607 8.16 -24.64 -19.71
N SER A 608 8.37 -23.35 -19.45
CA SER A 608 9.66 -22.66 -19.67
C SER A 608 10.80 -23.06 -18.72
N VAL A 609 10.50 -23.91 -17.72
CA VAL A 609 11.53 -24.59 -16.90
C VAL A 609 12.38 -25.54 -17.75
N LEU A 610 11.80 -26.13 -18.81
CA LEU A 610 12.55 -26.93 -19.78
C LEU A 610 13.30 -26.01 -20.75
N GLU A 611 14.64 -26.06 -20.75
CA GLU A 611 15.49 -25.10 -21.50
C GLU A 611 15.17 -25.03 -22.99
N GLU A 612 14.95 -26.17 -23.65
CA GLU A 612 14.53 -26.19 -25.06
C GLU A 612 13.25 -25.39 -25.30
N TYR A 613 12.31 -25.44 -24.35
CA TYR A 613 11.01 -24.80 -24.47
C TYR A 613 11.07 -23.32 -24.08
N LYS A 614 12.00 -22.90 -23.22
CA LYS A 614 12.34 -21.49 -22.97
C LYS A 614 12.72 -20.76 -24.28
N ALA A 615 13.49 -21.43 -25.16
CA ALA A 615 13.87 -20.92 -26.48
C ALA A 615 12.77 -21.08 -27.57
N LYS A 616 11.80 -21.99 -27.41
CA LYS A 616 10.64 -22.14 -28.29
C LYS A 616 9.56 -21.08 -27.96
N ILE A 617 9.16 -20.96 -26.70
CA ILE A 617 8.18 -19.98 -26.17
C ILE A 617 8.62 -18.54 -26.42
N GLY A 618 9.94 -18.26 -26.35
CA GLY A 618 10.48 -16.95 -26.70
C GLY A 618 10.29 -16.53 -28.16
N ARG A 619 10.05 -17.48 -29.08
CA ARG A 619 9.93 -17.24 -30.53
C ARG A 619 8.48 -17.28 -31.05
N SER A 620 7.55 -17.94 -30.37
CA SER A 620 6.12 -18.06 -30.73
C SER A 620 5.27 -16.79 -30.51
N GLY A 621 5.90 -15.63 -30.31
CA GLY A 621 5.17 -14.39 -29.98
C GLY A 621 4.44 -14.43 -28.63
N ALA A 622 4.77 -15.39 -27.74
CA ALA A 622 4.28 -15.42 -26.36
C ALA A 622 4.68 -14.14 -25.61
N VAL A 623 5.92 -13.68 -25.83
CA VAL A 623 6.51 -12.49 -25.20
C VAL A 623 5.61 -11.26 -25.35
N LYS A 624 5.05 -11.02 -26.54
CA LYS A 624 4.15 -9.88 -26.76
C LYS A 624 2.85 -10.03 -25.97
N ALA A 625 2.20 -11.20 -26.02
CA ALA A 625 0.97 -11.47 -25.28
C ALA A 625 1.17 -11.41 -23.73
N LEU A 626 2.35 -11.79 -23.23
CA LEU A 626 2.73 -11.62 -21.83
C LEU A 626 2.92 -10.14 -21.45
N VAL A 627 3.50 -9.31 -22.33
CA VAL A 627 3.60 -7.85 -22.12
C VAL A 627 2.22 -7.18 -22.20
N ASP A 628 1.33 -7.66 -23.07
CA ASP A 628 -0.05 -7.18 -23.13
C ASP A 628 -0.81 -7.48 -21.83
N LEU A 629 -0.63 -8.68 -21.26
CA LEU A 629 -1.14 -9.05 -19.93
C LEU A 629 -0.46 -8.23 -18.80
N LEU A 630 0.82 -7.91 -18.92
CA LEU A 630 1.54 -7.04 -17.98
C LEU A 630 0.98 -5.60 -17.96
N SER A 631 0.48 -5.12 -19.10
CA SER A 631 -0.12 -3.78 -19.20
C SER A 631 -1.55 -3.72 -18.65
N SER A 632 -2.43 -4.63 -19.07
CA SER A 632 -3.90 -4.55 -18.86
C SER A 632 -4.49 -5.65 -17.98
N GLY A 633 -3.68 -6.58 -17.49
CA GLY A 633 -4.12 -7.67 -16.62
C GLY A 633 -4.45 -7.23 -15.19
N THR A 634 -5.11 -8.13 -14.47
CA THR A 634 -5.29 -8.08 -13.01
C THR A 634 -3.92 -8.05 -12.30
N LEU A 635 -3.87 -7.68 -11.00
CA LEU A 635 -2.62 -7.77 -10.22
C LEU A 635 -2.01 -9.18 -10.26
N ARG A 636 -2.83 -10.23 -10.28
CA ARG A 636 -2.38 -11.61 -10.49
C ARG A 636 -1.83 -11.82 -11.90
N GLY A 637 -2.54 -11.39 -12.94
CA GLY A 637 -2.09 -11.49 -14.33
C GLY A 637 -0.76 -10.79 -14.57
N LYS A 638 -0.56 -9.60 -13.98
CA LYS A 638 0.71 -8.87 -14.02
C LYS A 638 1.84 -9.62 -13.30
N LYS A 639 1.58 -10.16 -12.10
CA LYS A 639 2.53 -10.97 -11.32
C LYS A 639 2.96 -12.25 -12.07
N ASP A 640 2.01 -12.95 -12.68
CA ASP A 640 2.24 -14.20 -13.40
C ASP A 640 2.95 -13.92 -14.73
N ALA A 641 2.57 -12.85 -15.45
CA ALA A 641 3.27 -12.37 -16.65
C ALA A 641 4.72 -11.96 -16.35
N ALA A 642 4.96 -11.13 -15.32
CA ALA A 642 6.30 -10.70 -14.92
C ALA A 642 7.19 -11.89 -14.52
N THR A 643 6.63 -12.87 -13.79
CA THR A 643 7.36 -14.09 -13.39
C THR A 643 7.68 -14.98 -14.59
N THR A 644 6.78 -15.07 -15.58
CA THR A 644 7.02 -15.77 -16.85
C THR A 644 8.11 -15.09 -17.67
N LEU A 645 8.02 -13.77 -17.84
CA LEU A 645 9.01 -12.96 -18.56
C LEU A 645 10.39 -13.01 -17.88
N PHE A 646 10.45 -13.03 -16.54
CA PHE A 646 11.68 -13.26 -15.79
C PHE A 646 12.35 -14.58 -16.18
N ASN A 647 11.64 -15.72 -16.12
CA ASN A 647 12.24 -17.01 -16.46
C ASN A 647 12.64 -17.10 -17.95
N LEU A 648 11.84 -16.52 -18.86
CA LEU A 648 12.18 -16.43 -20.28
C LEU A 648 13.43 -15.56 -20.53
N SER A 649 13.65 -14.50 -19.74
CA SER A 649 14.79 -13.58 -19.87
C SER A 649 16.15 -14.16 -19.45
N ILE A 650 16.16 -15.34 -18.82
CA ILE A 650 17.40 -16.07 -18.52
C ILE A 650 18.09 -16.48 -19.83
N PHE A 651 17.31 -16.86 -20.86
CA PHE A 651 17.81 -17.13 -22.21
C PHE A 651 18.14 -15.81 -22.92
N HIS A 652 19.38 -15.64 -23.37
CA HIS A 652 19.93 -14.34 -23.77
C HIS A 652 19.15 -13.68 -24.91
N GLU A 653 18.81 -14.44 -25.96
CA GLU A 653 18.11 -13.99 -27.16
C GLU A 653 16.68 -13.52 -26.87
N ASN A 654 16.08 -13.95 -25.75
CA ASN A 654 14.76 -13.50 -25.34
C ASN A 654 14.79 -12.10 -24.73
N LYS A 655 15.92 -11.65 -24.17
CA LYS A 655 16.05 -10.31 -23.55
C LYS A 655 15.71 -9.21 -24.55
N ALA A 656 16.25 -9.30 -25.78
CA ALA A 656 15.95 -8.35 -26.85
C ALA A 656 14.45 -8.37 -27.22
N ARG A 657 13.85 -9.55 -27.37
CA ARG A 657 12.41 -9.71 -27.66
C ARG A 657 11.52 -9.10 -26.58
N ILE A 658 11.90 -9.23 -25.31
CA ILE A 658 11.17 -8.66 -24.16
C ILE A 658 11.25 -7.12 -24.17
N VAL A 659 12.42 -6.55 -24.45
CA VAL A 659 12.60 -5.09 -24.61
C VAL A 659 11.80 -4.56 -25.80
N GLN A 660 11.93 -5.20 -26.97
CA GLN A 660 11.27 -4.81 -28.23
C GLN A 660 9.74 -4.95 -28.18
N ALA A 661 9.20 -5.88 -27.37
CA ALA A 661 7.77 -5.99 -27.10
C ALA A 661 7.20 -4.84 -26.24
N GLY A 662 8.07 -4.01 -25.64
CA GLY A 662 7.70 -2.84 -24.83
C GLY A 662 7.67 -3.08 -23.32
N ALA A 663 8.15 -4.24 -22.83
CA ALA A 663 8.01 -4.64 -21.42
C ALA A 663 8.53 -3.60 -20.42
N VAL A 664 9.64 -2.93 -20.75
CA VAL A 664 10.39 -2.07 -19.82
C VAL A 664 9.55 -0.91 -19.27
N LYS A 665 8.64 -0.33 -20.07
CA LYS A 665 7.72 0.72 -19.58
C LYS A 665 6.89 0.20 -18.41
N TYR A 666 6.16 -0.91 -18.62
CA TYR A 666 5.28 -1.50 -17.62
C TYR A 666 6.05 -2.05 -16.41
N LEU A 667 7.30 -2.48 -16.60
CA LEU A 667 8.17 -2.89 -15.48
C LEU A 667 8.62 -1.71 -14.62
N VAL A 668 8.85 -0.53 -15.19
CA VAL A 668 9.12 0.70 -14.40
C VAL A 668 7.86 1.17 -13.68
N GLU A 669 6.68 1.08 -14.31
CA GLU A 669 5.39 1.32 -13.62
C GLU A 669 5.15 0.34 -12.45
N LEU A 670 5.64 -0.90 -12.53
CA LEU A 670 5.59 -1.89 -11.44
C LEU A 670 6.74 -1.78 -10.42
N MET A 671 7.53 -0.70 -10.44
CA MET A 671 8.45 -0.35 -9.36
C MET A 671 7.81 0.52 -8.27
N ASP A 672 6.59 1.02 -8.48
CA ASP A 672 5.80 1.69 -7.44
C ASP A 672 5.51 0.70 -6.28
N PRO A 673 5.89 1.01 -5.02
CA PRO A 673 5.62 0.18 -3.84
C PRO A 673 4.15 -0.23 -3.67
N VAL A 674 3.18 0.61 -4.07
CA VAL A 674 1.74 0.34 -3.98
C VAL A 674 1.34 -0.90 -4.79
N THR A 675 2.10 -1.23 -5.84
CA THR A 675 1.84 -2.42 -6.68
C THR A 675 2.23 -3.75 -6.02
N GLY A 676 3.04 -3.71 -4.95
CA GLY A 676 3.59 -4.90 -4.29
C GLY A 676 4.52 -5.76 -5.18
N MET A 677 4.95 -5.27 -6.35
CA MET A 677 5.68 -6.06 -7.36
C MET A 677 7.13 -5.64 -7.59
N VAL A 678 7.63 -4.63 -6.86
CA VAL A 678 8.97 -4.02 -7.00
C VAL A 678 10.10 -5.04 -7.18
N ASP A 679 10.23 -6.02 -6.26
CA ASP A 679 11.29 -7.04 -6.33
C ASP A 679 11.26 -7.88 -7.63
N LYS A 680 10.07 -8.16 -8.17
CA LYS A 680 9.90 -8.91 -9.43
C LYS A 680 10.21 -8.04 -10.65
N ALA A 681 9.76 -6.78 -10.63
CA ALA A 681 10.05 -5.82 -11.68
C ALA A 681 11.57 -5.58 -11.78
N VAL A 682 12.22 -5.24 -10.67
CA VAL A 682 13.66 -4.93 -10.62
C VAL A 682 14.51 -6.17 -10.93
N ALA A 683 14.11 -7.39 -10.52
CA ALA A 683 14.81 -8.62 -10.92
C ALA A 683 14.79 -8.87 -12.44
N LEU A 684 13.66 -8.62 -13.11
CA LEU A 684 13.60 -8.72 -14.58
C LEU A 684 14.36 -7.57 -15.25
N LEU A 685 14.26 -6.33 -14.75
CA LEU A 685 15.06 -5.22 -15.27
C LEU A 685 16.58 -5.47 -15.14
N ALA A 686 17.04 -6.17 -14.09
CA ALA A 686 18.44 -6.56 -13.92
C ALA A 686 18.92 -7.61 -14.94
N ASN A 687 18.02 -8.49 -15.42
CA ASN A 687 18.33 -9.36 -16.55
C ASN A 687 18.36 -8.57 -17.88
N LEU A 688 17.45 -7.62 -18.08
CA LEU A 688 17.37 -6.82 -19.31
C LEU A 688 18.49 -5.77 -19.42
N SER A 689 18.98 -5.21 -18.31
CA SER A 689 20.10 -4.26 -18.32
C SER A 689 21.42 -4.85 -18.81
N THR A 690 21.53 -6.19 -18.91
CA THR A 690 22.73 -6.84 -19.45
C THR A 690 22.92 -6.54 -20.95
N ILE A 691 21.84 -6.28 -21.70
CA ILE A 691 21.89 -5.92 -23.12
C ILE A 691 21.76 -4.41 -23.35
N GLY A 692 22.35 -3.91 -24.44
CA GLY A 692 22.38 -2.47 -24.78
C GLY A 692 21.00 -1.85 -24.94
N GLU A 693 20.11 -2.51 -25.70
CA GLU A 693 18.72 -2.06 -25.88
C GLU A 693 17.97 -1.92 -24.54
N GLY A 694 18.18 -2.86 -23.61
CA GLY A 694 17.55 -2.84 -22.29
C GLY A 694 18.02 -1.66 -21.44
N ARG A 695 19.33 -1.33 -21.47
CA ARG A 695 19.87 -0.13 -20.79
C ARG A 695 19.28 1.16 -21.34
N LEU A 696 19.22 1.29 -22.67
CA LEU A 696 18.60 2.43 -23.35
C LEU A 696 17.11 2.55 -22.99
N ALA A 697 16.38 1.43 -22.96
CA ALA A 697 14.97 1.40 -22.61
C ALA A 697 14.71 1.77 -21.14
N ILE A 698 15.51 1.27 -20.18
CA ILE A 698 15.37 1.56 -18.75
C ILE A 698 15.55 3.06 -18.48
N ALA A 699 16.61 3.66 -19.06
CA ALA A 699 16.84 5.09 -18.93
C ALA A 699 15.72 5.93 -19.60
N LYS A 700 15.29 5.55 -20.82
CA LYS A 700 14.22 6.25 -21.55
C LYS A 700 12.84 6.12 -20.88
N ALA A 701 12.59 5.03 -20.14
CA ALA A 701 11.35 4.81 -19.41
C ALA A 701 11.30 5.55 -18.05
N GLY A 702 12.34 6.31 -17.67
CA GLY A 702 12.38 7.01 -16.38
C GLY A 702 12.70 6.10 -15.20
N GLY A 703 13.34 4.94 -15.42
CA GLY A 703 13.63 3.99 -14.34
C GLY A 703 14.73 4.43 -13.36
N ILE A 704 15.56 5.43 -13.71
CA ILE A 704 16.74 5.79 -12.89
C ILE A 704 16.37 6.33 -11.48
N PRO A 705 15.46 7.30 -11.30
CA PRO A 705 15.07 7.78 -9.97
C PRO A 705 14.51 6.66 -9.09
N LEU A 706 13.61 5.84 -9.64
CA LEU A 706 13.00 4.71 -8.94
C LEU A 706 14.03 3.62 -8.58
N LEU A 707 15.09 3.43 -9.38
CA LEU A 707 16.19 2.52 -9.04
C LEU A 707 17.05 3.07 -7.89
N VAL A 708 17.23 4.40 -7.79
CA VAL A 708 17.90 5.02 -6.64
C VAL A 708 17.04 4.89 -5.38
N GLU A 709 15.74 5.14 -5.48
CA GLU A 709 14.79 4.92 -4.38
C GLU A 709 14.82 3.46 -3.89
N VAL A 710 14.82 2.47 -4.80
CA VAL A 710 14.94 1.05 -4.42
C VAL A 710 16.28 0.74 -3.75
N VAL A 711 17.38 1.43 -4.08
CA VAL A 711 18.65 1.33 -3.33
C VAL A 711 18.56 1.93 -1.92
N GLU A 712 17.74 2.97 -1.72
CA GLU A 712 17.51 3.61 -0.41
C GLU A 712 16.54 2.81 0.48
N SER A 713 15.35 2.45 -0.02
CA SER A 713 14.23 1.93 0.77
C SER A 713 13.85 0.46 0.51
N GLY A 714 14.28 -0.11 -0.61
CA GLY A 714 13.82 -1.42 -1.09
C GLY A 714 14.24 -2.65 -0.26
N SER A 715 13.74 -3.83 -0.64
CA SER A 715 14.11 -5.10 -0.02
C SER A 715 15.60 -5.39 -0.20
N GLN A 716 16.17 -6.31 0.60
CA GLN A 716 17.57 -6.70 0.45
C GLN A 716 17.90 -7.31 -0.95
N ARG A 717 16.91 -7.92 -1.62
CA ARG A 717 17.03 -8.41 -3.01
C ARG A 717 16.81 -7.28 -4.02
N GLY A 718 15.84 -6.39 -3.77
CA GLY A 718 15.61 -5.18 -4.56
C GLY A 718 16.84 -4.29 -4.64
N LYS A 719 17.48 -4.00 -3.49
CA LYS A 719 18.71 -3.21 -3.37
C LYS A 719 19.90 -3.80 -4.14
N GLU A 720 20.08 -5.12 -4.08
CA GLU A 720 21.14 -5.83 -4.83
C GLU A 720 20.92 -5.71 -6.35
N ASN A 721 19.69 -5.96 -6.82
CA ASN A 721 19.35 -5.87 -8.24
C ASN A 721 19.39 -4.42 -8.76
N ALA A 722 18.89 -3.45 -7.99
CA ALA A 722 18.89 -2.04 -8.38
C ALA A 722 20.31 -1.47 -8.47
N ALA A 723 21.18 -1.76 -7.49
CA ALA A 723 22.59 -1.39 -7.57
C ALA A 723 23.29 -2.03 -8.78
N SER A 724 22.94 -3.28 -9.13
CA SER A 724 23.44 -3.95 -10.33
C SER A 724 22.99 -3.25 -11.63
N ILE A 725 21.73 -2.82 -11.73
CA ILE A 725 21.23 -2.08 -12.91
C ILE A 725 21.92 -0.71 -13.02
N LEU A 726 21.97 0.06 -11.93
CA LEU A 726 22.64 1.37 -11.90
C LEU A 726 24.11 1.25 -12.30
N MET A 727 24.81 0.22 -11.82
CA MET A 727 26.20 -0.04 -12.21
C MET A 727 26.33 -0.37 -13.71
N GLN A 728 25.47 -1.24 -14.24
CA GLN A 728 25.46 -1.58 -15.68
C GLN A 728 25.12 -0.36 -16.57
N LEU A 729 24.24 0.54 -16.10
CA LEU A 729 23.95 1.80 -16.79
C LEU A 729 25.19 2.70 -16.82
N CYS A 730 25.78 3.03 -15.68
CA CYS A 730 26.94 3.93 -15.57
C CYS A 730 28.15 3.43 -16.35
N LEU A 731 28.52 2.14 -16.20
CA LEU A 731 29.63 1.52 -16.93
C LEU A 731 29.44 1.55 -18.46
N SER A 732 28.21 1.66 -18.95
CA SER A 732 27.90 1.68 -20.39
C SER A 732 27.84 3.08 -21.00
N SER A 733 27.71 4.15 -20.20
CA SER A 733 27.53 5.51 -20.71
C SER A 733 27.81 6.58 -19.65
N PRO A 734 28.76 7.52 -19.92
CA PRO A 734 28.95 8.69 -19.07
C PRO A 734 27.68 9.52 -18.86
N LYS A 735 26.77 9.57 -19.85
CA LYS A 735 25.49 10.28 -19.72
C LYS A 735 24.58 9.66 -18.66
N PHE A 736 24.55 8.32 -18.58
CA PHE A 736 23.81 7.63 -17.52
C PHE A 736 24.49 7.80 -16.17
N CYS A 737 25.83 7.81 -16.13
CA CYS A 737 26.59 8.14 -14.94
C CYS A 737 26.24 9.54 -14.38
N THR A 738 26.11 10.55 -15.24
CA THR A 738 25.64 11.90 -14.84
C THR A 738 24.21 11.87 -14.28
N LEU A 739 23.27 11.19 -14.94
CA LEU A 739 21.88 11.09 -14.45
C LEU A 739 21.81 10.39 -13.07
N VAL A 740 22.50 9.27 -12.89
CA VAL A 740 22.52 8.54 -11.60
C VAL A 740 23.13 9.39 -10.48
N LEU A 741 24.08 10.27 -10.79
CA LEU A 741 24.63 11.24 -9.83
C LEU A 741 23.66 12.40 -9.55
N GLN A 742 22.88 12.85 -10.53
CA GLN A 742 21.87 13.91 -10.38
C GLN A 742 20.68 13.45 -9.54
N GLU A 743 20.23 12.19 -9.68
CA GLU A 743 19.23 11.56 -8.81
C GLU A 743 19.75 11.24 -7.39
N GLY A 744 20.95 11.70 -7.03
CA GLY A 744 21.44 11.63 -5.65
C GLY A 744 21.86 10.23 -5.19
N ALA A 745 22.23 9.30 -6.08
CA ALA A 745 22.51 7.90 -5.71
C ALA A 745 23.65 7.68 -4.69
N VAL A 746 24.50 8.69 -4.43
CA VAL A 746 25.73 8.50 -3.64
C VAL A 746 25.47 8.12 -2.18
N PRO A 747 24.64 8.82 -1.37
CA PRO A 747 24.41 8.40 0.01
C PRO A 747 23.72 7.03 0.14
N PRO A 748 22.68 6.67 -0.64
CA PRO A 748 22.12 5.31 -0.64
C PRO A 748 23.16 4.23 -0.99
N LEU A 749 24.02 4.46 -1.99
CA LEU A 749 25.09 3.52 -2.34
C LEU A 749 26.17 3.43 -1.25
N VAL A 750 26.52 4.52 -0.58
CA VAL A 750 27.46 4.50 0.56
C VAL A 750 26.87 3.69 1.71
N ALA A 751 25.61 3.89 2.06
CA ALA A 751 24.92 3.09 3.07
C ALA A 751 24.90 1.59 2.68
N LEU A 752 24.50 1.28 1.44
CA LEU A 752 24.47 -0.09 0.93
C LEU A 752 25.86 -0.76 0.95
N SER A 753 26.93 0.00 0.67
CA SER A 753 28.32 -0.48 0.73
C SER A 753 28.77 -0.91 2.13
N GLN A 754 28.09 -0.42 3.18
CA GLN A 754 28.36 -0.72 4.59
C GLN A 754 27.43 -1.82 5.13
N SER A 755 26.13 -1.80 4.82
CA SER A 755 25.11 -2.64 5.47
C SER A 755 24.48 -3.75 4.61
N GLY A 756 24.65 -3.76 3.29
CA GLY A 756 23.97 -4.72 2.40
C GLY A 756 24.50 -6.18 2.44
N THR A 757 23.90 -7.06 1.61
CA THR A 757 24.47 -8.38 1.29
C THR A 757 25.88 -8.27 0.70
N PRO A 758 26.72 -9.33 0.77
CA PRO A 758 28.07 -9.31 0.19
C PRO A 758 28.11 -8.83 -1.28
N ARG A 759 27.17 -9.31 -2.11
CA ARG A 759 27.00 -8.87 -3.50
C ARG A 759 26.54 -7.42 -3.61
N ALA A 760 25.58 -6.98 -2.81
CA ALA A 760 25.14 -5.58 -2.82
C ALA A 760 26.27 -4.63 -2.39
N LYS A 761 27.09 -5.01 -1.40
CA LYS A 761 28.30 -4.25 -1.02
C LYS A 761 29.29 -4.20 -2.18
N GLU A 762 29.58 -5.34 -2.82
CA GLU A 762 30.48 -5.44 -3.98
C GLU A 762 30.06 -4.49 -5.12
N LYS A 763 28.77 -4.52 -5.52
CA LYS A 763 28.27 -3.67 -6.62
C LYS A 763 28.20 -2.19 -6.23
N ALA A 764 27.82 -1.88 -5.00
CA ALA A 764 27.86 -0.50 -4.49
C ALA A 764 29.30 0.05 -4.47
N GLN A 765 30.28 -0.75 -4.03
CA GLN A 765 31.69 -0.36 -4.00
C GLN A 765 32.28 -0.18 -5.42
N GLN A 766 31.94 -1.07 -6.37
CA GLN A 766 32.32 -0.95 -7.78
C GLN A 766 31.75 0.33 -8.43
N LEU A 767 30.49 0.66 -8.15
CA LEU A 767 29.87 1.88 -8.67
C LEU A 767 30.45 3.15 -8.03
N LEU A 768 30.68 3.14 -6.71
CA LEU A 768 31.32 4.26 -6.00
C LEU A 768 32.78 4.48 -6.41
N SER A 769 33.54 3.43 -6.75
CA SER A 769 34.91 3.59 -7.26
C SER A 769 34.92 4.13 -8.69
N HIS A 770 33.97 3.70 -9.54
CA HIS A 770 33.78 4.27 -10.87
C HIS A 770 33.51 5.79 -10.80
N PHE A 771 32.60 6.24 -9.93
CA PHE A 771 32.34 7.68 -9.73
C PHE A 771 33.59 8.50 -9.31
N ARG A 772 34.48 7.92 -8.48
CA ARG A 772 35.76 8.57 -8.10
C ARG A 772 36.68 8.71 -9.32
N SER A 773 36.91 7.62 -10.05
CA SER A 773 37.77 7.63 -11.25
C SER A 773 37.28 8.61 -12.32
N GLN A 774 35.96 8.76 -12.49
CA GLN A 774 35.38 9.72 -13.44
C GLN A 774 35.60 11.17 -12.98
N ARG A 775 35.47 11.46 -11.69
CA ARG A 775 35.83 12.78 -11.11
C ARG A 775 37.31 13.10 -11.30
N GLU A 776 38.20 12.15 -11.02
CA GLU A 776 39.65 12.31 -11.14
C GLU A 776 40.08 12.54 -12.61
N ALA A 777 39.55 11.74 -13.54
CA ALA A 777 39.76 11.93 -14.98
C ALA A 777 39.22 13.26 -15.51
N SER A 778 38.14 13.79 -14.91
CA SER A 778 37.57 15.10 -15.25
C SER A 778 38.42 16.25 -14.70
N ALA A 779 38.92 16.13 -13.46
CA ALA A 779 39.80 17.12 -12.83
C ALA A 779 41.18 17.21 -13.52
N GLY A 780 41.71 16.09 -14.01
CA GLY A 780 42.98 16.07 -14.77
C GLY A 780 42.91 16.85 -16.08
N LYS A 781 41.79 16.75 -16.81
CA LYS A 781 41.59 17.45 -18.10
C LYS A 781 41.39 18.97 -17.96
N GLY A 782 41.18 19.49 -16.75
CA GLY A 782 41.10 20.93 -16.46
C GLY A 782 42.46 21.59 -16.19
N ARG A 783 43.58 20.88 -16.40
CA ARG A 783 44.96 21.34 -16.12
C ARG A 783 45.93 21.00 -17.27
N SER A 784 45.45 21.00 -18.50
CA SER A 784 46.21 20.74 -19.74
C SER A 784 46.06 21.91 -20.70
#